data_AF-A0A9Q4NSP4-F1
#
_entry.id   AF-A0A9Q4NSP4-F1
#
_cell.length_a   1.000
_cell.length_b   1.000
_cell.length_c   1.000
_cell.angle_alpha   90.00
_cell.angle_beta   90.00
_cell.angle_gamma   90.00
#
_symmetry.space_group_name_H-M   'P 1'
#
loop_
_entity.id
_entity.type
_entity.pdbx_description
1 polymer ?
#
loop_
_entity_poly.entity_id
_entity_poly.type
_entity_poly.pdbx_seq_one_letter_code
_entity_poly.pdbx_strand_id
1 'polypeptide(L)'
;MMHTGKKAIAAAVALGLTAGVTLPVTADAAVDMSKSYQVGVTTGSSEGFQNVDVNKGRVSWLMYNSLSSGLMPTAFYLDAYADGQKVEFAGEATTVQPASNADGDVVTLTHTDPKLGVELVRTFTVTSKKVDVRVELKSASKRDLKLVLTDGLMSYDFPITSDAAGAKDYTIDVGGRYQLRTKFEGADSTGTGESQQSAEAGANDGDRYVAGVWERHDDSLSARMTIAGDANEALKDSDGDGLPDEWELNGYTDPDGNEFPLHRWGADPNKPDFFLQLNWMKSEWETMGCSEKRQYAATENDFGQFLECADANVNVYRPSRQILNDLVDLFDRRGYNLHIDAGDYYSNIPGITPQGGDTLPYAPIYFKDDKGRAEVPGVRLVKDRKNLLGARQAVFRVGIIGDQQEAGNMSSGNGLISDGAFYVSKNYLMTSQEQMRNTILHEFGHNLGLTHSGASNVDKPHHSYVPKYKSVMNYLYQFSHFDYSDKNSTANDNTSIPQACYDGSTQCYTGAYNIAPDWDNLDLVNGEIAKATGSTGVSEDPHESGHEHPGVDELVVLAAEENNGKAGIRVLGEREGIKNVIIANRSDSKVHLELSNLGIDLHEFTLQVDYPGGKFRETYPVEGALKEQSKLSVEVPIANTAGYKDSSMPVKFRVYNANGHLVAEETNEFSVLNYTTEQMDELVQELEKNNSKHLQAARDTVGKKDPAKPTLAKPAPVPTTANQPVQPGTRGPAVTELNGATQSKPSAAPAPKTGPSPSQKEPTPNTKGGKGGKEAGSSVGTIVGVIIAILAVVGLGGAAAVMGGFI
;
A
#
# COMPACT_ATOMS: atom_id res chain seq x y z
N MET A 1 33.07 26.97 49.63
CA MET A 1 31.87 27.28 50.45
C MET A 1 30.66 27.18 49.54
N MET A 2 29.69 26.37 49.96
CA MET A 2 28.30 26.22 49.50
C MET A 2 28.00 25.74 48.07
N HIS A 3 27.30 24.58 48.08
CA HIS A 3 26.61 23.86 47.02
C HIS A 3 25.42 24.60 46.39
N THR A 4 24.87 23.98 45.34
CA THR A 4 23.56 24.17 44.66
C THR A 4 23.60 25.11 43.43
N GLY A 5 23.11 24.75 42.23
CA GLY A 5 22.38 23.57 41.80
C GLY A 5 22.49 23.27 40.30
N LYS A 6 22.60 21.98 39.99
CA LYS A 6 22.12 21.35 38.75
C LYS A 6 20.62 21.07 38.94
N LYS A 7 19.85 21.14 37.85
CA LYS A 7 18.40 20.85 37.67
C LYS A 7 17.50 22.10 37.56
N ALA A 8 17.30 22.57 36.33
CA ALA A 8 16.09 23.27 35.91
C ALA A 8 15.98 23.36 34.36
N ILE A 9 15.99 22.22 33.66
CA ILE A 9 15.47 22.12 32.28
C ILE A 9 14.72 20.79 32.20
N ALA A 10 13.57 20.70 32.88
CA ALA A 10 12.64 19.57 32.80
C ALA A 10 11.24 19.90 33.35
N ALA A 11 10.87 21.18 33.52
CA ALA A 11 9.63 21.54 34.24
C ALA A 11 8.93 22.78 33.68
N ALA A 12 8.87 22.94 32.34
CA ALA A 12 8.08 24.00 31.70
C ALA A 12 6.98 23.50 30.74
N VAL A 13 6.67 22.19 30.74
CA VAL A 13 5.52 21.63 29.98
C VAL A 13 4.40 21.11 30.90
N ALA A 14 4.55 21.17 32.24
CA ALA A 14 3.60 20.53 33.16
C ALA A 14 2.70 21.46 33.99
N LEU A 15 2.72 22.78 33.82
CA LEU A 15 1.85 23.69 34.59
C LEU A 15 1.31 24.84 33.73
N GLY A 16 0.29 24.54 32.93
CA GLY A 16 -0.43 25.51 32.10
C GLY A 16 -1.86 25.10 31.73
N LEU A 17 -2.53 24.26 32.54
CA LEU A 17 -3.90 23.80 32.27
C LEU A 17 -4.99 24.44 33.15
N THR A 18 -4.69 25.45 33.96
CA THR A 18 -5.73 26.11 34.77
C THR A 18 -5.48 27.62 34.93
N ALA A 19 -5.69 28.37 33.86
CA ALA A 19 -6.19 29.76 33.84
C ALA A 19 -5.86 30.35 32.46
N GLY A 20 -6.89 30.75 31.71
CA GLY A 20 -6.77 31.36 30.38
C GLY A 20 -6.12 32.74 30.42
N VAL A 21 -4.80 32.76 30.64
CA VAL A 21 -3.92 33.89 30.36
C VAL A 21 -2.76 33.34 29.56
N THR A 22 -2.85 33.46 28.24
CA THR A 22 -1.73 33.26 27.33
C THR A 22 -0.72 34.38 27.60
N LEU A 23 0.26 34.12 28.45
CA LEU A 23 1.51 34.88 28.40
C LEU A 23 2.30 34.33 27.21
N PRO A 24 2.77 35.16 26.27
CA PRO A 24 3.64 34.70 25.21
C PRO A 24 4.90 34.12 25.86
N VAL A 25 5.15 32.83 25.67
CA VAL A 25 6.44 32.22 25.98
C VAL A 25 7.38 32.70 24.89
N THR A 26 8.15 33.76 25.18
CA THR A 26 9.30 34.11 24.37
C THR A 26 10.34 33.02 24.57
N ALA A 27 10.46 32.11 23.61
CA ALA A 27 11.59 31.19 23.53
C ALA A 27 12.83 32.05 23.23
N ASP A 28 13.71 32.23 24.23
CA ASP A 28 15.04 32.78 23.98
C ASP A 28 15.79 31.78 23.10
N ALA A 29 16.16 32.22 21.90
CA ALA A 29 17.03 31.49 20.99
C ALA A 29 18.35 31.10 21.68
N ALA A 30 18.87 29.91 21.35
CA ALA A 30 20.09 29.38 21.94
C ALA A 30 21.22 29.42 20.90
N VAL A 31 22.27 30.18 21.18
CA VAL A 31 23.51 30.14 20.39
C VAL A 31 24.43 29.05 20.96
N ASP A 32 24.65 27.97 20.22
CA ASP A 32 25.50 26.86 20.59
C ASP A 32 26.92 27.04 20.04
N MET A 33 27.90 27.15 20.95
CA MET A 33 29.32 27.24 20.63
C MET A 33 30.10 25.97 21.03
N SER A 34 29.41 24.87 21.35
CA SER A 34 30.03 23.62 21.80
C SER A 34 30.94 22.98 20.74
N LYS A 35 30.67 23.23 19.46
CA LYS A 35 31.45 22.74 18.32
C LYS A 35 32.60 23.69 18.00
N SER A 36 33.81 23.14 17.82
CA SER A 36 35.02 23.95 17.58
C SER A 36 35.04 24.63 16.19
N TYR A 37 34.29 24.11 15.22
CA TYR A 37 34.33 24.51 13.80
C TYR A 37 33.09 25.27 13.31
N GLN A 38 32.01 25.37 14.11
CA GLN A 38 30.79 26.09 13.75
C GLN A 38 30.10 26.69 14.96
N VAL A 39 29.15 27.58 14.72
CA VAL A 39 28.25 28.16 15.71
C VAL A 39 26.82 27.83 15.29
N GLY A 40 26.10 27.10 16.13
CA GLY A 40 24.69 26.80 15.88
C GLY A 40 23.81 27.94 16.38
N VAL A 41 22.91 28.42 15.54
CA VAL A 41 21.88 29.40 15.92
C VAL A 41 20.52 28.73 15.78
N THR A 42 19.81 28.56 16.90
CA THR A 42 18.46 27.98 16.91
C THR A 42 17.44 29.06 17.24
N THR A 43 16.53 29.35 16.32
CA THR A 43 15.53 30.44 16.46
C THR A 43 14.36 30.09 17.38
N GLY A 44 14.17 28.81 17.69
CA GLY A 44 13.05 28.31 18.51
C GLY A 44 11.69 28.34 17.81
N SER A 45 11.64 28.73 16.53
CA SER A 45 10.42 28.69 15.72
C SER A 45 10.14 27.28 15.23
N SER A 46 8.86 26.88 15.14
CA SER A 46 8.45 25.63 14.51
C SER A 46 8.49 25.72 12.97
N GLU A 47 8.41 26.93 12.42
CA GLU A 47 8.46 27.19 10.97
C GLU A 47 9.51 28.23 10.61
N GLY A 48 10.01 28.13 9.39
CA GLY A 48 11.07 28.96 8.88
C GLY A 48 12.48 28.45 9.23
N PHE A 49 13.48 29.31 9.18
CA PHE A 49 14.85 28.97 9.56
C PHE A 49 14.92 28.56 11.03
N GLN A 50 14.96 27.25 11.28
CA GLN A 50 15.03 26.69 12.64
C GLN A 50 16.47 26.69 13.15
N ASN A 51 17.38 26.18 12.33
CA ASN A 51 18.79 26.01 12.68
C ASN A 51 19.67 26.61 11.58
N VAL A 52 20.59 27.48 11.98
CA VAL A 52 21.63 28.01 11.10
C VAL A 52 22.98 27.66 11.68
N ASP A 53 23.69 26.77 10.98
CA ASP A 53 25.04 26.35 11.31
C ASP A 53 26.05 27.28 10.64
N VAL A 54 26.42 28.34 11.36
CA VAL A 54 27.39 29.34 10.90
C VAL A 54 28.80 28.76 11.03
N ASN A 55 29.37 28.34 9.91
CA ASN A 55 30.68 27.68 9.91
C ASN A 55 31.83 28.69 9.94
N LYS A 56 32.90 28.37 10.67
CA LYS A 56 34.11 29.21 10.68
C LYS A 56 34.88 29.16 9.36
N GLY A 57 34.66 28.12 8.56
CA GLY A 57 35.16 27.94 7.20
C GLY A 57 34.29 28.59 6.13
N ARG A 58 34.34 28.02 4.91
CA ARG A 58 33.78 28.59 3.67
C ARG A 58 32.26 28.47 3.53
N VAL A 59 31.66 27.42 4.11
CA VAL A 59 30.26 27.00 3.83
C VAL A 59 29.47 26.95 5.12
N SER A 60 28.37 27.68 5.21
CA SER A 60 27.41 27.61 6.32
C SER A 60 26.12 26.94 5.86
N TRP A 61 25.45 26.21 6.75
CA TRP A 61 24.22 25.48 6.44
C TRP A 61 23.02 26.17 7.07
N LEU A 62 21.97 26.39 6.30
CA LEU A 62 20.73 27.04 6.73
C LEU A 62 19.60 26.01 6.62
N MET A 63 18.92 25.73 7.73
CA MET A 63 17.86 24.73 7.78
C MET A 63 16.51 25.44 7.85
N TYR A 64 15.82 25.52 6.71
CA TYR A 64 14.46 26.05 6.65
C TYR A 64 13.46 24.92 6.90
N ASN A 65 12.66 25.00 7.96
CA ASN A 65 11.63 24.03 8.24
C ASN A 65 10.26 24.54 7.79
N SER A 66 9.50 23.70 7.12
CA SER A 66 8.05 23.82 7.06
C SER A 66 7.43 22.76 7.95
N LEU A 67 6.35 23.09 8.66
CA LEU A 67 5.56 22.04 9.32
C LEU A 67 4.93 21.09 8.30
N SER A 68 4.68 21.57 7.07
CA SER A 68 4.02 20.81 6.01
C SER A 68 4.91 20.06 5.04
N SER A 69 6.18 20.45 4.91
CA SER A 69 7.05 19.92 3.86
C SER A 69 8.39 19.41 4.40
N GLY A 70 8.56 19.45 5.72
CA GLY A 70 9.77 19.02 6.42
C GLY A 70 10.91 20.04 6.37
N LEU A 71 12.13 19.53 6.51
CA LEU A 71 13.33 20.35 6.60
C LEU A 71 14.01 20.49 5.22
N MET A 72 14.25 21.72 4.80
CA MET A 72 14.98 22.08 3.59
C MET A 72 16.36 22.66 3.93
N PRO A 73 17.46 21.89 3.75
CA PRO A 73 18.83 22.36 3.96
C PRO A 73 19.37 23.19 2.78
N THR A 74 19.58 24.48 2.96
CA THR A 74 20.31 25.33 2.00
C THR A 74 21.74 25.59 2.45
N ALA A 75 22.62 25.87 1.49
CA ALA A 75 24.04 26.11 1.74
C ALA A 75 24.43 27.51 1.31
N PHE A 76 24.95 28.31 2.25
CA PHE A 76 25.58 29.59 1.97
C PHE A 76 27.08 29.39 1.74
N TYR A 77 27.56 29.81 0.58
CA TYR A 77 28.99 29.81 0.24
C TYR A 77 29.55 31.22 0.21
N LEU A 78 30.78 31.35 0.69
CA LEU A 78 31.56 32.60 0.60
C LEU A 78 32.91 32.32 -0.04
N ASP A 79 33.22 33.05 -1.11
CA ASP A 79 34.58 33.21 -1.61
C ASP A 79 35.00 34.66 -1.54
N ALA A 80 36.22 34.89 -1.05
CA ALA A 80 36.83 36.21 -0.97
C ALA A 80 38.19 36.18 -1.66
N TYR A 81 38.55 37.26 -2.34
CA TYR A 81 39.84 37.39 -3.01
C TYR A 81 40.45 38.77 -2.75
N ALA A 82 41.78 38.80 -2.63
CA ALA A 82 42.59 40.01 -2.59
C ALA A 82 43.72 39.89 -3.63
N ASP A 83 43.82 40.86 -4.54
CA ASP A 83 44.76 40.85 -5.67
C ASP A 83 44.70 39.55 -6.50
N GLY A 84 43.48 39.03 -6.68
CA GLY A 84 43.21 37.77 -7.38
C GLY A 84 43.59 36.49 -6.61
N GLN A 85 44.17 36.61 -5.41
CA GLN A 85 44.46 35.47 -4.54
C GLN A 85 43.30 35.20 -3.59
N LYS A 86 42.93 33.93 -3.45
CA LYS A 86 41.81 33.50 -2.61
C LYS A 86 42.17 33.61 -1.13
N VAL A 87 41.29 34.22 -0.35
CA VAL A 87 41.41 34.30 1.12
C VAL A 87 41.17 32.92 1.70
N GLU A 88 42.12 32.44 2.50
CA GLU A 88 42.01 31.17 3.19
C GLU A 88 41.22 31.33 4.50
N PHE A 89 40.57 30.26 4.96
CA PHE A 89 39.83 30.28 6.24
C PHE A 89 40.62 29.54 7.32
N ALA A 90 40.90 30.19 8.45
CA ALA A 90 41.50 29.53 9.62
C ALA A 90 40.43 29.26 10.69
N GLY A 91 39.85 28.06 10.68
CA GLY A 91 38.75 27.68 11.57
C GLY A 91 39.07 27.88 13.06
N GLU A 92 40.24 27.46 13.54
CA GLU A 92 40.61 27.58 14.96
C GLU A 92 40.98 29.00 15.39
N ALA A 93 41.43 29.86 14.46
CA ALA A 93 41.85 31.24 14.72
C ALA A 93 40.74 32.27 14.44
N THR A 94 39.56 31.83 14.04
CA THR A 94 38.41 32.70 13.80
C THR A 94 37.76 33.07 15.12
N THR A 95 37.68 34.38 15.40
CA THR A 95 36.99 34.89 16.58
C THR A 95 35.50 34.91 16.32
N VAL A 96 34.70 34.50 17.31
CA VAL A 96 33.23 34.49 17.26
C VAL A 96 32.69 35.41 18.34
N GLN A 97 31.81 36.32 17.96
CA GLN A 97 31.03 37.16 18.88
C GLN A 97 29.54 36.92 18.63
N PRO A 98 28.86 36.13 19.48
CA PRO A 98 27.42 36.03 19.43
C PRO A 98 26.77 37.24 20.12
N ALA A 99 25.63 37.67 19.60
CA ALA A 99 24.75 38.67 20.19
C ALA A 99 23.30 38.35 19.83
N SER A 100 22.34 38.92 20.55
CA SER A 100 20.94 38.92 20.15
C SER A 100 20.43 40.34 20.26
N ASN A 101 19.68 40.81 19.26
CA ASN A 101 19.12 42.16 19.25
C ASN A 101 17.69 42.15 18.70
N ALA A 102 17.07 43.33 18.56
CA ALA A 102 15.68 43.46 18.09
C ALA A 102 15.47 42.95 16.65
N ASP A 103 16.54 42.81 15.85
CA ASP A 103 16.50 42.38 14.46
C ASP A 103 16.75 40.86 14.28
N GLY A 104 17.09 40.14 15.36
CA GLY A 104 17.35 38.69 15.38
C GLY A 104 18.59 38.30 16.17
N ASP A 105 18.95 37.01 16.08
CA ASP A 105 20.20 36.50 16.63
C ASP A 105 21.35 36.79 15.67
N VAL A 106 22.43 37.32 16.22
CA VAL A 106 23.57 37.81 15.46
C VAL A 106 24.81 37.00 15.79
N VAL A 107 25.47 36.46 14.76
CA VAL A 107 26.79 35.85 14.90
C VAL A 107 27.77 36.61 14.03
N THR A 108 28.75 37.26 14.69
CA THR A 108 29.88 37.90 14.00
C THR A 108 31.11 36.99 14.07
N LEU A 109 31.71 36.73 12.92
CA LEU A 109 32.95 35.99 12.77
C LEU A 109 34.02 36.93 12.21
N THR A 110 35.12 37.07 12.92
CA THR A 110 36.29 37.85 12.46
C THR A 110 37.45 36.89 12.21
N HIS A 111 37.94 36.91 10.98
CA HIS A 111 39.08 36.12 10.53
C HIS A 111 40.13 37.04 9.91
N THR A 112 41.41 36.81 10.19
CA THR A 112 42.52 37.51 9.54
C THR A 112 43.33 36.50 8.75
N ASP A 113 43.53 36.74 7.46
CA ASP A 113 44.48 35.98 6.63
C ASP A 113 45.84 36.71 6.66
N PRO A 114 46.82 36.21 7.44
CA PRO A 114 48.11 36.87 7.56
C PRO A 114 48.95 36.80 6.28
N LYS A 115 48.68 35.85 5.36
CA LYS A 115 49.43 35.73 4.10
C LYS A 115 49.07 36.85 3.14
N LEU A 116 47.78 37.18 3.09
CA LEU A 116 47.25 38.24 2.22
C LEU A 116 47.19 39.60 2.91
N GLY A 117 47.25 39.63 4.25
CA GLY A 117 47.17 40.84 5.05
C GLY A 117 45.77 41.47 5.02
N VAL A 118 44.74 40.63 5.05
CA VAL A 118 43.33 41.06 4.99
C VAL A 118 42.55 40.51 6.19
N GLU A 119 41.54 41.26 6.61
CA GLU A 119 40.57 40.88 7.63
C GLU A 119 39.21 40.69 7.00
N LEU A 120 38.59 39.54 7.25
CA LEU A 120 37.27 39.15 6.80
C LEU A 120 36.32 39.12 8.01
N VAL A 121 35.34 40.00 8.01
CA VAL A 121 34.28 40.06 9.03
C VAL A 121 32.97 39.60 8.41
N ARG A 122 32.34 38.59 9.00
CA ARG A 122 31.07 38.03 8.54
C ARG A 122 30.05 38.17 9.64
N THR A 123 28.91 38.78 9.36
CA THR A 123 27.83 38.96 10.32
C THR A 123 26.58 38.30 9.77
N PHE A 124 26.11 37.27 10.47
CA PHE A 124 24.85 36.59 10.19
C PHE A 124 23.81 37.15 11.15
N THR A 125 22.70 37.65 10.64
CA THR A 125 21.50 37.99 11.43
C THR A 125 20.41 37.01 11.06
N VAL A 126 20.02 36.18 12.02
CA VAL A 126 19.12 35.05 11.84
C VAL A 126 17.80 35.33 12.53
N THR A 127 16.72 35.10 11.78
CA THR A 127 15.34 35.09 12.29
C THR A 127 14.64 33.87 11.70
N SER A 128 13.45 33.52 12.20
CA SER A 128 12.67 32.44 11.58
C SER A 128 12.34 32.72 10.11
N LYS A 129 12.16 33.98 9.69
CA LYS A 129 11.74 34.30 8.31
C LYS A 129 12.88 34.48 7.32
N LYS A 130 14.08 34.82 7.80
CA LYS A 130 15.22 35.16 6.94
C LYS A 130 16.57 35.04 7.63
N VAL A 131 17.60 34.88 6.81
CA VAL A 131 19.01 35.00 7.15
C VAL A 131 19.61 36.17 6.35
N ASP A 132 20.10 37.20 7.05
CA ASP A 132 20.84 38.33 6.47
C ASP A 132 22.33 38.13 6.72
N VAL A 133 23.12 38.08 5.66
CA VAL A 133 24.57 37.89 5.73
C VAL A 133 25.26 39.15 5.22
N ARG A 134 26.09 39.75 6.07
CA ARG A 134 26.97 40.86 5.71
C ARG A 134 28.41 40.43 5.80
N VAL A 135 29.17 40.69 4.75
CA VAL A 135 30.59 40.35 4.68
C VAL A 135 31.38 41.63 4.40
N GLU A 136 32.35 41.92 5.25
CA GLU A 136 33.32 43.00 5.06
C GLU A 136 34.71 42.39 4.88
N LEU A 137 35.38 42.75 3.80
CA LEU A 137 36.77 42.41 3.54
C LEU A 137 37.61 43.68 3.62
N LYS A 138 38.54 43.74 4.57
CA LYS A 138 39.35 44.92 4.89
C LYS A 138 40.82 44.63 4.64
N SER A 139 41.55 45.65 4.21
CA SER A 139 42.99 45.64 4.04
C SER A 139 43.60 46.91 4.63
N ALA A 140 44.88 46.84 5.00
CA ALA A 140 45.63 48.02 5.46
C ALA A 140 45.92 49.03 4.33
N SER A 141 45.79 48.62 3.06
CA SER A 141 46.04 49.46 1.89
C SER A 141 45.07 49.13 0.76
N LYS A 142 44.82 50.11 -0.13
CA LYS A 142 44.00 49.88 -1.33
C LYS A 142 44.56 48.77 -2.21
N ARG A 143 43.68 47.89 -2.67
CA ARG A 143 43.98 46.74 -3.53
C ARG A 143 42.72 46.20 -4.19
N ASP A 144 42.88 45.26 -5.12
CA ASP A 144 41.73 44.64 -5.78
C ASP A 144 41.06 43.64 -4.83
N LEU A 145 39.85 43.95 -4.39
CA LEU A 145 39.06 43.11 -3.50
C LEU A 145 37.86 42.54 -4.25
N LYS A 146 37.57 41.26 -4.00
CA LYS A 146 36.39 40.57 -4.55
C LYS A 146 35.69 39.75 -3.48
N LEU A 147 34.37 39.83 -3.44
CA LEU A 147 33.50 38.98 -2.64
C LEU A 147 32.49 38.29 -3.56
N VAL A 148 32.32 36.99 -3.36
CA VAL A 148 31.30 36.17 -4.03
C VAL A 148 30.48 35.48 -2.95
N LEU A 149 29.19 35.81 -2.91
CA LEU A 149 28.23 35.19 -2.01
C LEU A 149 27.31 34.30 -2.86
N THR A 150 27.12 33.05 -2.47
CA THR A 150 26.28 32.10 -3.23
C THR A 150 25.27 31.41 -2.32
N ASP A 151 24.02 31.35 -2.79
CA ASP A 151 23.00 30.44 -2.29
C ASP A 151 23.06 29.15 -3.08
N GLY A 152 23.19 28.02 -2.40
CA GLY A 152 23.24 26.70 -3.02
C GLY A 152 22.14 25.79 -2.48
N LEU A 153 21.38 25.22 -3.41
CA LEU A 153 20.32 24.27 -3.11
C LEU A 153 20.87 22.86 -3.36
N MET A 154 21.38 22.24 -2.29
CA MET A 154 22.02 20.94 -2.39
C MET A 154 20.99 19.81 -2.23
N SER A 155 20.82 19.04 -3.31
CA SER A 155 20.21 17.69 -3.32
C SER A 155 18.76 17.62 -2.85
N TYR A 156 17.85 17.72 -3.81
CA TYR A 156 16.43 17.45 -3.57
C TYR A 156 15.91 16.44 -4.59
N ASP A 157 14.97 15.62 -4.16
CA ASP A 157 14.13 14.79 -5.04
C ASP A 157 13.15 15.63 -5.88
N PHE A 158 13.20 16.96 -5.73
CA PHE A 158 12.29 17.91 -6.34
C PHE A 158 12.99 18.78 -7.40
N PRO A 159 12.30 19.14 -8.49
CA PRO A 159 12.78 20.15 -9.43
C PRO A 159 13.03 21.50 -8.73
N ILE A 160 14.06 22.21 -9.16
CA ILE A 160 14.40 23.56 -8.69
C ILE A 160 14.31 24.49 -9.89
N THR A 161 13.58 25.58 -9.76
CA THR A 161 13.54 26.64 -10.76
C THR A 161 13.78 27.99 -10.10
N SER A 162 14.49 28.88 -10.80
CA SER A 162 14.75 30.22 -10.29
C SER A 162 14.31 31.28 -11.30
N ASP A 163 13.63 32.30 -10.81
CA ASP A 163 13.13 33.42 -11.60
C ASP A 163 13.70 34.74 -11.05
N ALA A 164 14.18 35.59 -11.96
CA ALA A 164 14.61 36.93 -11.60
C ALA A 164 13.38 37.79 -11.21
N ALA A 165 13.22 38.04 -9.91
CA ALA A 165 12.23 38.97 -9.37
C ALA A 165 12.65 40.45 -9.52
N GLY A 166 13.91 40.68 -9.89
CA GLY A 166 14.51 41.98 -10.18
C GLY A 166 15.99 41.82 -10.55
N ALA A 167 16.71 42.94 -10.78
CA ALA A 167 18.09 42.89 -11.28
C ALA A 167 19.13 42.24 -10.33
N LYS A 168 18.79 42.03 -9.05
CA LYS A 168 19.66 41.44 -8.01
C LYS A 168 18.84 40.64 -6.98
N ASP A 169 17.72 40.08 -7.42
CA ASP A 169 16.68 39.47 -6.59
C ASP A 169 16.13 38.27 -7.34
N TYR A 170 16.14 37.11 -6.70
CA TYR A 170 15.72 35.84 -7.27
C TYR A 170 14.66 35.22 -6.39
N THR A 171 13.57 34.79 -6.99
CA THR A 171 12.62 33.85 -6.38
C THR A 171 13.01 32.45 -6.82
N ILE A 172 13.08 31.51 -5.88
CA ILE A 172 13.50 30.14 -6.15
C ILE A 172 12.39 29.20 -5.67
N ASP A 173 11.82 28.44 -6.58
CA ASP A 173 10.80 27.42 -6.30
C ASP A 173 11.47 26.05 -6.17
N VAL A 174 11.13 25.33 -5.10
CA VAL A 174 11.58 23.96 -4.86
C VAL A 174 10.37 23.05 -4.85
N GLY A 175 10.07 22.45 -6.00
CA GLY A 175 8.97 21.50 -6.21
C GLY A 175 7.57 22.04 -5.90
N GLY A 176 7.34 23.35 -5.96
CA GLY A 176 6.09 24.00 -5.54
C GLY A 176 5.86 24.05 -4.02
N ARG A 177 6.76 23.48 -3.22
CA ARG A 177 6.64 23.31 -1.76
C ARG A 177 7.27 24.46 -0.99
N TYR A 178 8.43 24.92 -1.45
CA TYR A 178 9.15 26.03 -0.84
C TYR A 178 9.34 27.14 -1.86
N GLN A 179 9.15 28.37 -1.40
CA GLN A 179 9.52 29.55 -2.14
C GLN A 179 10.60 30.31 -1.36
N LEU A 180 11.82 30.24 -1.85
CA LEU A 180 12.91 31.06 -1.34
C LEU A 180 13.00 32.36 -2.12
N ARG A 181 13.52 33.40 -1.46
CA ARG A 181 13.86 34.66 -2.08
C ARG A 181 15.24 35.11 -1.65
N THR A 182 16.12 35.23 -2.63
CA THR A 182 17.53 35.57 -2.42
C THR A 182 17.87 36.91 -3.06
N LYS A 183 18.36 37.84 -2.25
CA LYS A 183 18.72 39.21 -2.66
C LYS A 183 20.21 39.43 -2.49
N PHE A 184 20.83 40.10 -3.46
CA PHE A 184 22.24 40.47 -3.44
C PHE A 184 22.38 42.00 -3.44
N GLU A 185 22.29 42.62 -2.27
CA GLU A 185 22.26 44.08 -2.17
C GLU A 185 23.60 44.71 -2.58
N GLY A 186 23.54 45.53 -3.63
CA GLY A 186 24.71 46.26 -4.12
C GLY A 186 25.71 45.44 -4.92
N ALA A 187 25.40 44.18 -5.29
CA ALA A 187 26.27 43.36 -6.14
C ALA A 187 26.52 44.01 -7.50
N ASP A 188 27.72 43.88 -8.04
CA ASP A 188 28.07 44.37 -9.37
C ASP A 188 27.49 43.46 -10.47
N SER A 189 27.43 42.16 -10.21
CA SER A 189 26.74 41.17 -11.04
C SER A 189 26.07 40.08 -10.20
N THR A 190 25.08 39.42 -10.80
CA THR A 190 24.44 38.21 -10.27
C THR A 190 24.22 37.20 -11.39
N GLY A 191 24.05 35.93 -11.03
CA GLY A 191 23.80 34.87 -12.01
C GLY A 191 23.41 33.54 -11.39
N THR A 192 22.86 32.66 -12.22
CA THR A 192 22.50 31.28 -11.86
C THR A 192 23.43 30.28 -12.53
N GLY A 193 23.53 29.06 -11.99
CA GLY A 193 24.22 27.97 -12.68
C GLY A 193 24.12 26.59 -12.02
N GLU A 194 24.47 25.56 -12.78
CA GLU A 194 24.59 24.17 -12.31
C GLU A 194 25.75 23.96 -11.33
N SER A 195 26.73 24.87 -11.36
CA SER A 195 27.86 24.91 -10.43
C SER A 195 28.05 26.31 -9.85
N GLN A 196 28.70 26.41 -8.70
CA GLN A 196 29.03 27.71 -8.10
C GLN A 196 29.86 28.58 -9.05
N GLN A 197 30.79 27.98 -9.80
CA GLN A 197 31.62 28.70 -10.78
C GLN A 197 30.79 29.19 -11.97
N SER A 198 29.85 28.39 -12.45
CA SER A 198 28.90 28.78 -13.50
C SER A 198 28.04 29.97 -13.04
N ALA A 199 27.53 29.92 -11.80
CA ALA A 199 26.73 31.00 -11.22
C ALA A 199 27.53 32.30 -11.03
N GLU A 200 28.77 32.21 -10.52
CA GLU A 200 29.69 33.36 -10.41
C GLU A 200 29.96 34.00 -11.78
N ALA A 201 30.13 33.18 -12.82
CA ALA A 201 30.37 33.64 -14.19
C ALA A 201 29.11 34.17 -14.89
N GLY A 202 27.92 34.02 -14.30
CA GLY A 202 26.65 34.37 -14.92
C GLY A 202 26.30 33.51 -16.14
N ALA A 203 26.65 32.22 -16.11
CA ALA A 203 26.41 31.30 -17.22
C ALA A 203 24.92 31.01 -17.46
N ASN A 204 24.11 30.99 -16.40
CA ASN A 204 22.68 30.66 -16.42
C ASN A 204 22.40 29.29 -17.07
N ASP A 205 23.25 28.31 -16.77
CA ASP A 205 23.18 26.93 -17.28
C ASP A 205 22.36 25.99 -16.39
N GLY A 206 21.86 26.49 -15.24
CA GLY A 206 20.99 25.78 -14.30
C GLY A 206 20.59 26.64 -13.10
N ASP A 207 19.73 26.11 -12.23
CA ASP A 207 19.09 26.85 -11.12
C ASP A 207 19.62 26.47 -9.73
N ARG A 208 20.59 25.56 -9.67
CA ARG A 208 21.08 24.96 -8.43
C ARG A 208 21.84 25.95 -7.54
N TYR A 209 22.54 26.89 -8.15
CA TYR A 209 23.31 27.92 -7.46
C TYR A 209 22.91 29.30 -7.96
N VAL A 210 22.77 30.24 -7.03
CA VAL A 210 22.55 31.66 -7.34
C VAL A 210 23.64 32.48 -6.66
N ALA A 211 24.41 33.25 -7.43
CA ALA A 211 25.56 33.99 -6.92
C ALA A 211 25.43 35.50 -7.14
N GLY A 212 25.98 36.27 -6.21
CA GLY A 212 26.25 37.70 -6.35
C GLY A 212 27.73 37.99 -6.20
N VAL A 213 28.25 38.90 -7.02
CA VAL A 213 29.67 39.29 -7.07
C VAL A 213 29.82 40.77 -6.78
N TRP A 214 30.75 41.12 -5.90
CA TRP A 214 31.18 42.48 -5.60
C TRP A 214 32.67 42.61 -5.85
N GLU A 215 33.09 43.63 -6.59
CA GLU A 215 34.48 43.86 -6.94
C GLU A 215 34.83 45.36 -6.84
N ARG A 216 35.93 45.68 -6.17
CA ARG A 216 36.41 47.07 -6.07
C ARG A 216 37.90 47.16 -5.78
N HIS A 217 38.54 48.19 -6.32
CA HIS A 217 39.87 48.60 -5.90
C HIS A 217 39.79 49.57 -4.71
N ASP A 218 39.85 49.05 -3.48
CA ASP A 218 39.79 49.88 -2.26
C ASP A 218 40.47 49.20 -1.07
N ASP A 219 40.51 49.88 0.08
CA ASP A 219 40.98 49.30 1.35
C ASP A 219 39.90 48.52 2.10
N SER A 220 38.63 48.62 1.66
CA SER A 220 37.51 47.86 2.21
C SER A 220 36.45 47.58 1.15
N LEU A 221 35.86 46.38 1.19
CA LEU A 221 34.72 45.97 0.38
C LEU A 221 33.64 45.36 1.28
N SER A 222 32.37 45.70 1.04
CA SER A 222 31.24 45.14 1.78
C SER A 222 30.23 44.52 0.81
N ALA A 223 29.82 43.30 1.11
CA ALA A 223 28.78 42.56 0.42
C ALA A 223 27.64 42.24 1.39
N ARG A 224 26.41 42.21 0.89
CA ARG A 224 25.23 41.81 1.65
C ARG A 224 24.34 40.89 0.83
N MET A 225 23.86 39.84 1.48
CA MET A 225 22.94 38.89 0.91
C MET A 225 21.83 38.60 1.90
N THR A 226 20.59 38.60 1.44
CA THR A 226 19.43 38.23 2.25
C THR A 226 18.76 37.01 1.64
N ILE A 227 18.57 35.95 2.43
CA ILE A 227 17.80 34.76 2.06
C ILE A 227 16.55 34.75 2.94
N ALA A 228 15.38 34.83 2.32
CA ALA A 228 14.10 34.65 2.97
C ALA A 228 13.44 33.37 2.44
N GLY A 229 12.63 32.71 3.26
CA GLY A 229 11.86 31.56 2.81
C GLY A 229 10.40 31.69 3.20
N ASP A 230 9.55 31.08 2.39
CA ASP A 230 8.14 30.85 2.64
C ASP A 230 7.80 29.39 2.26
N ALA A 231 6.77 28.83 2.90
CA ALA A 231 6.25 27.51 2.56
C ALA A 231 4.88 27.66 1.90
N ASN A 232 4.57 26.78 0.95
CA ASN A 232 3.27 26.81 0.30
C ASN A 232 2.20 26.18 1.20
N GLU A 233 1.35 27.01 1.81
CA GLU A 233 0.21 26.59 2.64
C GLU A 233 -0.80 25.70 1.88
N ALA A 234 -0.88 25.79 0.55
CA ALA A 234 -1.76 24.91 -0.24
C ALA A 234 -1.24 23.47 -0.34
N LEU A 235 0.05 23.26 -0.02
CA LEU A 235 0.66 21.94 0.13
C LEU A 235 0.89 21.62 1.61
N LYS A 236 0.09 22.22 2.50
CA LYS A 236 0.06 21.85 3.90
C LYS A 236 -0.31 20.39 4.04
N ASP A 237 0.46 19.63 4.80
CA ASP A 237 0.24 18.21 5.11
C ASP A 237 0.40 18.12 6.63
N SER A 238 -0.73 18.06 7.33
CA SER A 238 -0.81 18.24 8.78
C SER A 238 -0.44 16.99 9.56
N ASP A 239 -0.58 15.81 8.96
CA ASP A 239 -0.30 14.53 9.61
C ASP A 239 0.98 13.85 9.10
N GLY A 240 1.56 14.37 8.02
CA GLY A 240 2.89 14.05 7.50
C GLY A 240 2.93 12.79 6.64
N ASP A 241 1.81 12.35 6.08
CA ASP A 241 1.72 11.14 5.27
C ASP A 241 2.15 11.33 3.80
N GLY A 242 2.37 12.58 3.39
CA GLY A 242 2.79 12.99 2.05
C GLY A 242 1.66 13.44 1.13
N LEU A 243 0.41 13.45 1.61
CA LEU A 243 -0.77 13.97 0.95
C LEU A 243 -1.11 15.35 1.53
N PRO A 244 -1.27 16.39 0.68
CA PRO A 244 -1.71 17.69 1.17
C PRO A 244 -3.15 17.69 1.72
N ASP A 245 -3.38 18.42 2.81
CA ASP A 245 -4.68 18.64 3.46
C ASP A 245 -5.77 19.01 2.44
N GLU A 246 -5.43 19.92 1.52
CA GLU A 246 -6.36 20.39 0.49
C GLU A 246 -6.71 19.29 -0.53
N TRP A 247 -5.78 18.38 -0.82
CA TRP A 247 -6.00 17.24 -1.70
C TRP A 247 -6.83 16.18 -1.02
N GLU A 248 -6.62 15.94 0.27
CA GLU A 248 -7.42 15.03 1.06
C GLU A 248 -8.85 15.54 1.24
N LEU A 249 -9.05 16.86 1.37
CA LEU A 249 -10.37 17.46 1.53
C LEU A 249 -11.16 17.61 0.22
N ASN A 250 -10.49 17.83 -0.90
CA ASN A 250 -11.15 18.17 -2.17
C ASN A 250 -10.81 17.23 -3.34
N GLY A 251 -9.93 16.25 -3.13
CA GLY A 251 -9.32 15.47 -4.20
C GLY A 251 -8.19 16.20 -4.91
N TYR A 252 -7.49 15.47 -5.76
CA TYR A 252 -6.33 15.93 -6.52
C TYR A 252 -6.46 15.52 -7.99
N THR A 253 -6.12 16.43 -8.90
CA THR A 253 -6.01 16.14 -10.34
C THR A 253 -4.57 16.35 -10.78
N ASP A 254 -3.99 15.32 -11.40
CA ASP A 254 -2.62 15.36 -11.91
C ASP A 254 -2.51 16.16 -13.25
N PRO A 255 -1.31 16.42 -13.77
CA PRO A 255 -1.12 17.24 -14.97
C PRO A 255 -1.60 16.55 -16.25
N ASP A 256 -1.75 15.23 -16.23
CA ASP A 256 -2.28 14.42 -17.32
C ASP A 256 -3.82 14.34 -17.29
N GLY A 257 -4.45 14.91 -16.25
CA GLY A 257 -5.90 14.98 -16.07
C GLY A 257 -6.49 13.75 -15.36
N ASN A 258 -5.67 12.91 -14.72
CA ASN A 258 -6.17 11.82 -13.88
C ASN A 258 -6.67 12.40 -12.55
N GLU A 259 -7.88 12.03 -12.17
CA GLU A 259 -8.55 12.50 -10.96
C GLU A 259 -8.41 11.46 -9.83
N PHE A 260 -8.04 11.94 -8.65
CA PHE A 260 -7.87 11.15 -7.42
C PHE A 260 -8.78 11.75 -6.35
N PRO A 261 -10.01 11.24 -6.19
CA PRO A 261 -10.98 11.76 -5.22
C PRO A 261 -10.65 11.29 -3.79
N LEU A 262 -9.51 11.72 -3.24
CA LEU A 262 -9.01 11.30 -1.91
C LEU A 262 -10.06 11.51 -0.79
N HIS A 263 -10.78 12.63 -0.85
CA HIS A 263 -11.88 12.97 0.07
C HIS A 263 -13.01 11.92 0.10
N ARG A 264 -13.26 11.21 -1.02
CA ARG A 264 -14.24 10.10 -1.09
C ARG A 264 -13.62 8.77 -0.73
N TRP A 265 -12.33 8.62 -0.98
CA TRP A 265 -11.57 7.42 -0.61
C TRP A 265 -11.33 7.30 0.90
N GLY A 266 -11.66 8.34 1.66
CA GLY A 266 -11.61 8.32 3.12
C GLY A 266 -10.28 8.82 3.70
N ALA A 267 -9.54 9.62 2.93
CA ALA A 267 -8.40 10.35 3.46
C ALA A 267 -8.83 11.35 4.55
N ASP A 268 -8.01 11.54 5.57
CA ASP A 268 -8.24 12.42 6.71
C ASP A 268 -6.99 13.23 7.00
N PRO A 269 -7.01 14.56 6.82
CA PRO A 269 -5.82 15.41 6.96
C PRO A 269 -5.28 15.52 8.39
N ASN A 270 -5.83 14.79 9.35
CA ASN A 270 -5.36 14.76 10.74
C ASN A 270 -4.95 13.35 11.18
N LYS A 271 -4.95 12.37 10.28
CA LYS A 271 -4.68 10.97 10.59
C LYS A 271 -4.02 10.29 9.37
N PRO A 272 -2.72 9.94 9.47
CA PRO A 272 -1.95 9.54 8.30
C PRO A 272 -2.60 8.39 7.51
N ASP A 273 -2.70 8.56 6.19
CA ASP A 273 -3.31 7.64 5.26
C ASP A 273 -2.28 6.82 4.47
N PHE A 274 -2.47 5.50 4.48
CA PHE A 274 -1.73 4.59 3.65
C PHE A 274 -2.63 3.94 2.61
N PHE A 275 -2.35 4.20 1.34
CA PHE A 275 -3.01 3.50 0.24
C PHE A 275 -2.16 2.33 -0.24
N LEU A 276 -2.73 1.13 -0.26
CA LEU A 276 -2.09 -0.11 -0.68
C LEU A 276 -2.93 -0.80 -1.77
N GLN A 277 -2.35 -0.98 -2.96
CA GLN A 277 -2.90 -1.89 -3.95
C GLN A 277 -2.24 -3.27 -3.80
N LEU A 278 -3.03 -4.28 -3.44
CA LEU A 278 -2.55 -5.63 -3.26
C LEU A 278 -2.95 -6.50 -4.46
N ASN A 279 -1.95 -7.08 -5.10
CA ASN A 279 -2.09 -7.94 -6.28
C ASN A 279 -1.62 -9.35 -5.93
N TRP A 280 -2.14 -10.36 -6.61
CA TRP A 280 -1.64 -11.72 -6.49
C TRP A 280 -1.70 -12.47 -7.82
N MET A 281 -0.88 -13.52 -7.89
CA MET A 281 -0.87 -14.44 -9.02
C MET A 281 -2.15 -15.31 -9.01
N LYS A 282 -2.67 -15.57 -10.19
CA LYS A 282 -3.52 -16.74 -10.43
C LYS A 282 -2.71 -18.01 -10.19
N SER A 283 -3.38 -19.12 -9.88
CA SER A 283 -2.74 -20.43 -9.89
C SER A 283 -2.31 -20.81 -11.32
N GLU A 284 -1.40 -21.78 -11.45
CA GLU A 284 -1.01 -22.31 -12.77
C GLU A 284 -2.23 -22.90 -13.48
N TRP A 285 -3.05 -23.63 -12.72
CA TRP A 285 -4.29 -24.23 -13.19
C TRP A 285 -5.27 -23.20 -13.76
N GLU A 286 -5.47 -22.08 -13.07
CA GLU A 286 -6.30 -20.97 -13.57
C GLU A 286 -5.67 -20.29 -14.78
N THR A 287 -4.34 -20.12 -14.78
CA THR A 287 -3.61 -19.48 -15.89
C THR A 287 -3.70 -20.30 -17.17
N MET A 288 -3.77 -21.62 -17.05
CA MET A 288 -3.92 -22.56 -18.16
C MET A 288 -5.37 -22.71 -18.65
N GLY A 289 -6.35 -22.08 -18.01
CA GLY A 289 -7.76 -22.18 -18.39
C GLY A 289 -8.32 -23.59 -18.19
N CYS A 290 -7.78 -24.36 -17.24
CA CYS A 290 -8.16 -25.76 -17.02
C CYS A 290 -9.65 -25.95 -16.65
N SER A 291 -10.30 -24.88 -16.18
CA SER A 291 -11.74 -24.83 -15.88
C SER A 291 -12.65 -24.78 -17.11
N GLU A 292 -12.13 -24.33 -18.24
CA GLU A 292 -12.92 -24.10 -19.45
C GLU A 292 -13.32 -25.44 -20.10
N LYS A 293 -12.48 -26.47 -19.95
CA LYS A 293 -12.69 -27.79 -20.53
C LYS A 293 -13.21 -28.78 -19.49
N ARG A 294 -14.53 -28.82 -19.34
CA ARG A 294 -15.22 -29.64 -18.33
C ARG A 294 -15.36 -31.13 -18.69
N GLN A 295 -15.12 -31.48 -19.96
CA GLN A 295 -15.08 -32.87 -20.43
C GLN A 295 -13.90 -33.06 -21.38
N TYR A 296 -13.11 -34.10 -21.14
CA TYR A 296 -12.01 -34.53 -22.01
C TYR A 296 -12.48 -35.72 -22.85
N ALA A 297 -12.41 -35.61 -24.18
CA ALA A 297 -12.71 -36.72 -25.06
C ALA A 297 -11.63 -37.81 -24.93
N ALA A 298 -11.96 -39.06 -25.27
CA ALA A 298 -11.03 -40.19 -25.28
C ALA A 298 -10.06 -40.11 -26.49
N THR A 299 -9.27 -39.03 -26.56
CA THR A 299 -8.26 -38.76 -27.58
C THR A 299 -6.92 -38.45 -26.91
N GLU A 300 -5.82 -38.68 -27.62
CA GLU A 300 -4.47 -38.43 -27.11
C GLU A 300 -4.27 -36.96 -26.72
N ASN A 301 -4.75 -36.03 -27.55
CA ASN A 301 -4.64 -34.58 -27.28
C ASN A 301 -5.38 -34.18 -26.00
N ASP A 302 -6.61 -34.66 -25.82
CA ASP A 302 -7.42 -34.34 -24.64
C ASP A 302 -6.85 -34.99 -23.38
N PHE A 303 -6.32 -36.20 -23.48
CA PHE A 303 -5.62 -36.82 -22.36
C PHE A 303 -4.34 -36.07 -21.99
N GLY A 304 -3.59 -35.58 -22.98
CA GLY A 304 -2.42 -34.71 -22.76
C GLY A 304 -2.78 -33.42 -22.02
N GLN A 305 -3.82 -32.72 -22.47
CA GLN A 305 -4.33 -31.51 -21.79
C GLN A 305 -4.82 -31.80 -20.36
N PHE A 306 -5.47 -32.94 -20.14
CA PHE A 306 -5.86 -33.37 -18.80
C PHE A 306 -4.64 -33.59 -17.90
N LEU A 307 -3.59 -34.25 -18.38
CA LEU A 307 -2.36 -34.47 -17.61
C LEU A 307 -1.68 -33.15 -17.25
N GLU A 308 -1.58 -32.22 -18.20
CA GLU A 308 -1.07 -30.87 -17.96
C GLU A 308 -1.84 -30.14 -16.85
N CYS A 309 -3.18 -30.18 -16.90
CA CYS A 309 -4.02 -29.59 -15.85
C CYS A 309 -3.97 -30.35 -14.52
N ALA A 310 -3.73 -31.67 -14.53
CA ALA A 310 -3.62 -32.48 -13.31
C ALA A 310 -2.28 -32.25 -12.59
N ASP A 311 -1.22 -31.95 -13.34
CA ASP A 311 0.11 -31.62 -12.80
C ASP A 311 0.25 -30.14 -12.42
N ALA A 312 -0.64 -29.27 -12.92
CA ALA A 312 -0.60 -27.83 -12.68
C ALA A 312 -0.77 -27.47 -11.19
N ASN A 313 -0.02 -26.46 -10.75
CA ASN A 313 -0.13 -25.88 -9.43
C ASN A 313 -1.52 -25.23 -9.19
N VAL A 314 -2.21 -25.66 -8.14
CA VAL A 314 -3.54 -25.17 -7.70
C VAL A 314 -3.49 -24.26 -6.47
N ASN A 315 -2.29 -23.78 -6.09
CA ASN A 315 -2.13 -22.90 -4.93
C ASN A 315 -2.91 -21.60 -5.09
N VAL A 316 -3.64 -21.24 -4.03
CA VAL A 316 -4.37 -19.97 -3.96
C VAL A 316 -3.46 -18.89 -3.37
N TYR A 317 -3.07 -17.89 -4.15
CA TYR A 317 -2.22 -16.77 -3.69
C TYR A 317 -3.01 -15.61 -3.08
N ARG A 318 -4.34 -15.64 -3.17
CA ARG A 318 -5.24 -14.67 -2.55
C ARG A 318 -5.15 -14.72 -1.01
N PRO A 319 -5.01 -13.57 -0.32
CA PRO A 319 -5.17 -13.49 1.14
C PRO A 319 -6.65 -13.62 1.53
N SER A 320 -6.95 -14.19 2.71
CA SER A 320 -8.33 -14.14 3.23
C SER A 320 -8.74 -12.72 3.61
N ARG A 321 -10.03 -12.37 3.59
CA ARG A 321 -10.46 -11.01 4.01
C ARG A 321 -10.13 -10.73 5.47
N GLN A 322 -10.13 -11.75 6.32
CA GLN A 322 -9.74 -11.59 7.72
C GLN A 322 -8.30 -11.06 7.85
N ILE A 323 -7.38 -11.48 6.97
CA ILE A 323 -6.02 -10.92 6.94
C ILE A 323 -6.06 -9.42 6.67
N LEU A 324 -6.84 -9.00 5.67
CA LEU A 324 -6.91 -7.61 5.26
C LEU A 324 -7.58 -6.74 6.33
N ASN A 325 -8.66 -7.23 6.95
CA ASN A 325 -9.29 -6.60 8.10
C ASN A 325 -8.34 -6.50 9.29
N ASP A 326 -7.59 -7.57 9.61
CA ASP A 326 -6.62 -7.57 10.71
C ASP A 326 -5.53 -6.50 10.51
N LEU A 327 -5.09 -6.28 9.26
CA LEU A 327 -4.14 -5.23 8.91
C LEU A 327 -4.77 -3.84 9.11
N VAL A 328 -5.98 -3.61 8.59
CA VAL A 328 -6.71 -2.34 8.76
C VAL A 328 -6.92 -2.05 10.26
N ASP A 329 -7.38 -3.01 11.03
CA ASP A 329 -7.60 -2.88 12.48
C ASP A 329 -6.30 -2.64 13.26
N LEU A 330 -5.17 -3.18 12.79
CA LEU A 330 -3.87 -2.94 13.41
C LEU A 330 -3.45 -1.48 13.24
N PHE A 331 -3.51 -0.96 12.00
CA PHE A 331 -3.15 0.43 11.70
C PHE A 331 -4.09 1.41 12.38
N ASP A 332 -5.41 1.15 12.38
CA ASP A 332 -6.40 1.99 13.04
C ASP A 332 -6.12 2.13 14.55
N ARG A 333 -5.84 1.02 15.23
CA ARG A 333 -5.45 1.02 16.66
C ARG A 333 -4.16 1.77 16.95
N ARG A 334 -3.33 2.01 15.93
CA ARG A 334 -2.07 2.74 16.03
C ARG A 334 -2.21 4.20 15.58
N GLY A 335 -3.40 4.63 15.18
CA GLY A 335 -3.68 6.00 14.77
C GLY A 335 -3.39 6.27 13.29
N TYR A 336 -3.39 5.25 12.45
CA TYR A 336 -3.19 5.34 11.00
C TYR A 336 -4.42 4.82 10.26
N ASN A 337 -4.72 5.37 9.09
CA ASN A 337 -5.68 4.80 8.17
C ASN A 337 -4.94 3.90 7.16
N LEU A 338 -5.40 2.67 6.98
CA LEU A 338 -4.91 1.79 5.94
C LEU A 338 -6.04 1.50 4.95
N HIS A 339 -5.89 2.03 3.75
CA HIS A 339 -6.78 1.90 2.60
C HIS A 339 -6.24 0.83 1.67
N ILE A 340 -6.95 -0.29 1.51
CA ILE A 340 -6.50 -1.42 0.71
C ILE A 340 -7.43 -1.60 -0.49
N ASP A 341 -6.85 -1.57 -1.69
CA ASP A 341 -7.46 -2.04 -2.93
C ASP A 341 -6.90 -3.43 -3.26
N ALA A 342 -7.71 -4.45 -3.05
CA ALA A 342 -7.41 -5.84 -3.39
C ALA A 342 -8.38 -6.37 -4.47
N GLY A 343 -8.80 -5.48 -5.39
CA GLY A 343 -9.74 -5.79 -6.45
C GLY A 343 -11.19 -5.93 -5.94
N ASP A 344 -12.08 -6.45 -6.79
CA ASP A 344 -13.49 -6.71 -6.45
C ASP A 344 -13.66 -7.62 -5.22
N TYR A 345 -12.62 -8.38 -4.90
CA TYR A 345 -12.61 -9.27 -3.75
C TYR A 345 -12.64 -8.53 -2.41
N TYR A 346 -11.89 -7.43 -2.27
CA TYR A 346 -11.84 -6.65 -1.05
C TYR A 346 -11.37 -5.22 -1.33
N SER A 347 -12.15 -4.26 -0.83
CA SER A 347 -11.70 -2.88 -0.66
C SER A 347 -12.40 -2.29 0.56
N ASN A 348 -11.66 -1.55 1.37
CA ASN A 348 -12.25 -0.65 2.38
C ASN A 348 -12.27 0.81 1.92
N ILE A 349 -11.95 1.06 0.64
CA ILE A 349 -11.92 2.38 0.02
C ILE A 349 -13.28 2.65 -0.63
N PRO A 350 -14.08 3.61 -0.14
CA PRO A 350 -15.39 3.89 -0.70
C PRO A 350 -15.31 4.42 -2.13
N GLY A 351 -16.19 3.93 -3.00
CA GLY A 351 -16.35 4.44 -4.37
C GLY A 351 -15.14 4.23 -5.29
N ILE A 352 -14.16 3.42 -4.88
CA ILE A 352 -13.00 3.13 -5.74
C ILE A 352 -13.43 2.19 -6.87
N THR A 353 -12.91 2.43 -8.07
CA THR A 353 -12.87 1.39 -9.11
C THR A 353 -11.68 0.48 -8.83
N PRO A 354 -11.89 -0.80 -8.45
CA PRO A 354 -10.80 -1.65 -8.00
C PRO A 354 -9.80 -1.96 -9.12
N GLN A 355 -8.50 -1.98 -8.78
CA GLN A 355 -7.44 -2.41 -9.72
C GLN A 355 -6.44 -3.40 -9.10
N GLY A 356 -6.57 -3.73 -7.82
CA GLY A 356 -5.87 -4.85 -7.20
C GLY A 356 -6.50 -6.20 -7.57
N GLY A 357 -6.09 -7.27 -6.87
CA GLY A 357 -6.70 -8.59 -7.03
C GLY A 357 -5.84 -9.63 -7.76
N ASP A 358 -6.46 -10.56 -8.47
CA ASP A 358 -5.81 -11.64 -9.25
C ASP A 358 -5.28 -11.15 -10.61
N THR A 359 -4.57 -10.02 -10.61
CA THR A 359 -4.15 -9.29 -11.82
C THR A 359 -2.96 -9.93 -12.55
N LEU A 360 -2.25 -10.88 -11.92
CA LEU A 360 -1.02 -11.45 -12.44
C LEU A 360 -1.20 -12.92 -12.86
N PRO A 361 -0.64 -13.36 -14.01
CA PRO A 361 -0.57 -14.78 -14.33
C PRO A 361 0.39 -15.51 -13.40
N TYR A 362 0.24 -16.83 -13.29
CA TYR A 362 1.16 -17.66 -12.54
C TYR A 362 2.59 -17.57 -13.09
N ALA A 363 3.55 -17.40 -12.19
CA ALA A 363 4.95 -17.64 -12.46
C ALA A 363 5.55 -18.47 -11.31
N PRO A 364 6.17 -19.64 -11.58
CA PRO A 364 6.78 -20.45 -10.53
C PRO A 364 7.97 -19.75 -9.88
N ILE A 365 8.61 -18.83 -10.60
CA ILE A 365 9.69 -17.98 -10.12
C ILE A 365 9.40 -16.54 -10.56
N TYR A 366 9.24 -15.64 -9.61
CA TYR A 366 8.83 -14.26 -9.87
C TYR A 366 9.97 -13.36 -10.39
N PHE A 367 11.17 -13.45 -9.82
CA PHE A 367 12.31 -12.60 -10.23
C PHE A 367 13.05 -13.15 -11.44
N LYS A 368 12.30 -13.37 -12.52
CA LYS A 368 12.83 -13.70 -13.85
C LYS A 368 12.27 -12.73 -14.90
N ASP A 369 13.12 -12.40 -15.86
CA ASP A 369 12.71 -11.68 -17.06
C ASP A 369 11.96 -12.58 -18.04
N ASP A 370 11.39 -11.98 -19.10
CA ASP A 370 10.61 -12.69 -20.14
C ASP A 370 11.44 -13.73 -20.92
N LYS A 371 12.77 -13.73 -20.75
CA LYS A 371 13.71 -14.69 -21.37
C LYS A 371 14.17 -15.75 -20.35
N GLY A 372 13.58 -15.79 -19.16
CA GLY A 372 13.87 -16.73 -18.08
C GLY A 372 15.17 -16.47 -17.33
N ARG A 373 15.81 -15.30 -17.51
CA ARG A 373 17.03 -14.90 -16.82
C ARG A 373 16.69 -14.28 -15.47
N ALA A 374 17.51 -14.51 -14.46
CA ALA A 374 17.33 -13.90 -13.14
C ALA A 374 17.35 -12.37 -13.25
N GLU A 375 16.38 -11.72 -12.61
CA GLU A 375 16.25 -10.27 -12.56
C GLU A 375 16.56 -9.81 -11.13
N VAL A 376 17.17 -8.64 -10.98
CA VAL A 376 17.46 -8.09 -9.64
C VAL A 376 16.13 -7.73 -8.97
N PRO A 377 15.82 -8.26 -7.76
CA PRO A 377 14.52 -8.08 -7.14
C PRO A 377 14.05 -6.62 -7.06
N GLY A 378 14.92 -5.71 -6.64
CA GLY A 378 14.56 -4.30 -6.54
C GLY A 378 14.25 -3.63 -7.88
N VAL A 379 14.96 -4.00 -8.96
CA VAL A 379 14.67 -3.49 -10.32
C VAL A 379 13.30 -3.98 -10.78
N ARG A 380 12.97 -5.25 -10.52
CA ARG A 380 11.67 -5.82 -10.87
C ARG A 380 10.54 -5.13 -10.08
N LEU A 381 10.71 -4.92 -8.78
CA LEU A 381 9.69 -4.26 -7.95
C LEU A 381 9.43 -2.81 -8.36
N VAL A 382 10.48 -2.02 -8.68
CA VAL A 382 10.30 -0.65 -9.21
C VAL A 382 9.54 -0.66 -10.54
N LYS A 383 9.86 -1.61 -11.43
CA LYS A 383 9.16 -1.80 -12.71
C LYS A 383 7.68 -2.14 -12.48
N ASP A 384 7.39 -3.07 -11.57
CA ASP A 384 6.02 -3.52 -11.32
C ASP A 384 5.19 -2.46 -10.58
N ARG A 385 5.78 -1.67 -9.68
CA ARG A 385 5.14 -0.46 -9.11
C ARG A 385 4.63 0.47 -10.20
N LYS A 386 5.50 0.81 -11.15
CA LYS A 386 5.13 1.67 -12.27
C LYS A 386 4.05 1.05 -13.15
N ASN A 387 4.16 -0.25 -13.45
CA ASN A 387 3.22 -0.93 -14.36
C ASN A 387 1.83 -1.15 -13.73
N LEU A 388 1.78 -1.51 -12.45
CA LEU A 388 0.54 -1.87 -11.75
C LEU A 388 -0.20 -0.65 -11.20
N LEU A 389 0.52 0.41 -10.81
CA LEU A 389 -0.09 1.62 -10.26
C LEU A 389 -0.30 2.71 -11.32
N GLY A 390 0.60 2.81 -12.30
CA GLY A 390 0.56 3.92 -13.27
C GLY A 390 0.55 5.28 -12.56
N ALA A 391 -0.46 6.11 -12.84
CA ALA A 391 -0.63 7.42 -12.20
C ALA A 391 -0.90 7.32 -10.69
N ARG A 392 -1.42 6.19 -10.18
CA ARG A 392 -1.69 5.97 -8.75
C ARG A 392 -0.44 5.89 -7.90
N GLN A 393 0.76 5.74 -8.48
CA GLN A 393 2.00 5.57 -7.70
C GLN A 393 2.31 6.74 -6.77
N ALA A 394 1.77 7.94 -7.05
CA ALA A 394 1.94 9.09 -6.18
C ALA A 394 1.15 9.01 -4.86
N VAL A 395 0.20 8.08 -4.76
CA VAL A 395 -0.70 7.88 -3.62
C VAL A 395 -0.57 6.46 -3.08
N PHE A 396 -0.56 5.46 -3.97
CA PHE A 396 -0.57 4.04 -3.62
C PHE A 396 0.84 3.46 -3.53
N ARG A 397 1.00 2.54 -2.57
CA ARG A 397 2.04 1.52 -2.54
C ARG A 397 1.50 0.24 -3.17
N VAL A 398 2.39 -0.65 -3.62
CA VAL A 398 2.00 -1.92 -4.25
C VAL A 398 2.55 -3.13 -3.50
N GLY A 399 1.69 -4.11 -3.27
CA GLY A 399 2.08 -5.45 -2.85
C GLY A 399 1.77 -6.47 -3.94
N ILE A 400 2.65 -7.45 -4.11
CA ILE A 400 2.43 -8.60 -5.00
C ILE A 400 2.57 -9.89 -4.18
N ILE A 401 1.65 -10.84 -4.35
CA ILE A 401 1.75 -12.18 -3.75
C ILE A 401 1.87 -13.22 -4.86
N GLY A 402 2.86 -14.12 -4.76
CA GLY A 402 3.02 -15.22 -5.71
C GLY A 402 3.76 -16.42 -5.12
N ASP A 403 4.32 -17.27 -5.99
CA ASP A 403 5.09 -18.46 -5.61
C ASP A 403 6.52 -18.09 -5.16
N GLN A 404 7.54 -18.78 -5.66
CA GLN A 404 8.93 -18.58 -5.24
C GLN A 404 9.53 -17.30 -5.85
N GLN A 405 10.43 -16.69 -5.07
CA GLN A 405 11.23 -15.56 -5.53
C GLN A 405 12.23 -15.99 -6.59
N GLU A 406 12.96 -17.07 -6.31
CA GLU A 406 14.06 -17.64 -7.10
C GLU A 406 14.13 -19.16 -6.90
N ALA A 407 14.81 -19.87 -7.81
CA ALA A 407 14.95 -21.32 -7.72
C ALA A 407 15.66 -21.75 -6.42
N GLY A 408 14.97 -22.50 -5.57
CA GLY A 408 15.52 -22.99 -4.30
C GLY A 408 15.57 -21.94 -3.17
N ASN A 409 15.08 -20.72 -3.44
CA ASN A 409 14.93 -19.69 -2.42
C ASN A 409 13.57 -19.84 -1.73
N MET A 410 13.63 -20.13 -0.43
CA MET A 410 12.46 -20.39 0.41
C MET A 410 12.09 -19.19 1.31
N SER A 411 12.67 -18.01 1.07
CA SER A 411 12.36 -16.79 1.82
C SER A 411 10.89 -16.40 1.67
N SER A 412 10.33 -15.80 2.71
CA SER A 412 8.92 -15.39 2.78
C SER A 412 8.57 -14.23 1.86
N GLY A 413 9.53 -13.38 1.48
CA GLY A 413 9.25 -12.20 0.67
C GLY A 413 10.49 -11.33 0.41
N ASN A 414 10.25 -10.20 -0.24
CA ASN A 414 11.22 -9.16 -0.53
C ASN A 414 10.50 -7.80 -0.66
N GLY A 415 10.90 -6.82 0.14
CA GLY A 415 10.35 -5.47 0.12
C GLY A 415 11.43 -4.44 -0.17
N LEU A 416 11.09 -3.44 -0.97
CA LEU A 416 11.93 -2.26 -1.10
C LEU A 416 11.85 -1.43 0.18
N ILE A 417 13.01 -1.06 0.71
CA ILE A 417 13.08 -0.15 1.85
C ILE A 417 12.81 1.26 1.35
N SER A 418 11.78 1.93 1.87
CA SER A 418 11.47 3.33 1.55
C SER A 418 11.19 3.60 0.06
N ASP A 419 10.47 2.72 -0.64
CA ASP A 419 10.12 2.91 -2.06
C ASP A 419 8.68 2.51 -2.44
N GLY A 420 7.93 1.85 -1.54
CA GLY A 420 6.51 1.57 -1.78
C GLY A 420 6.17 0.37 -2.67
N ALA A 421 7.08 -0.59 -2.86
CA ALA A 421 6.77 -1.87 -3.51
C ALA A 421 7.31 -3.09 -2.76
N PHE A 422 6.54 -4.18 -2.71
CA PHE A 422 6.97 -5.42 -2.08
C PHE A 422 6.38 -6.69 -2.70
N TYR A 423 7.02 -7.83 -2.42
CA TYR A 423 6.61 -9.16 -2.85
C TYR A 423 6.53 -10.14 -1.67
N VAL A 424 5.43 -10.90 -1.61
CA VAL A 424 5.21 -12.02 -0.69
C VAL A 424 5.32 -13.33 -1.45
N SER A 425 6.22 -14.19 -1.00
CA SER A 425 6.48 -15.52 -1.56
C SER A 425 5.74 -16.59 -0.76
N LYS A 426 4.56 -16.98 -1.25
CA LYS A 426 3.76 -18.07 -0.71
C LYS A 426 4.21 -19.42 -1.30
N ASN A 427 5.47 -19.77 -1.02
CA ASN A 427 6.03 -21.06 -1.38
C ASN A 427 5.46 -22.19 -0.51
N TYR A 428 5.83 -23.45 -0.78
CA TYR A 428 5.27 -24.64 -0.12
C TYR A 428 5.50 -24.72 1.41
N LEU A 429 6.40 -23.91 1.99
CA LEU A 429 6.61 -23.84 3.45
C LEU A 429 5.65 -22.86 4.15
N MET A 430 5.02 -21.94 3.41
CA MET A 430 4.02 -21.02 3.94
C MET A 430 2.64 -21.68 3.91
N THR A 431 2.25 -22.29 5.01
CA THR A 431 1.09 -23.20 5.08
C THR A 431 -0.11 -22.62 5.81
N SER A 432 0.01 -21.44 6.42
CA SER A 432 -1.06 -20.82 7.20
C SER A 432 -1.34 -19.37 6.79
N GLN A 433 -2.58 -18.94 7.02
CA GLN A 433 -3.01 -17.55 6.83
C GLN A 433 -2.31 -16.60 7.81
N GLU A 434 -1.95 -17.04 9.02
CA GLU A 434 -1.19 -16.22 9.98
C GLU A 434 0.23 -15.91 9.49
N GLN A 435 0.92 -16.90 8.91
CA GLN A 435 2.24 -16.69 8.29
C GLN A 435 2.14 -15.69 7.13
N MET A 436 1.10 -15.83 6.31
CA MET A 436 0.84 -14.93 5.19
C MET A 436 0.54 -13.51 5.66
N ARG A 437 -0.35 -13.34 6.64
CA ARG A 437 -0.69 -12.04 7.26
C ARG A 437 0.56 -11.34 7.77
N ASN A 438 1.35 -12.06 8.55
CA ASN A 438 2.54 -11.47 9.15
C ASN A 438 3.61 -11.19 8.11
N THR A 439 3.67 -11.96 7.02
CA THR A 439 4.58 -11.65 5.90
C THR A 439 4.12 -10.40 5.16
N ILE A 440 2.83 -10.23 4.86
CA ILE A 440 2.32 -8.99 4.26
C ILE A 440 2.71 -7.78 5.13
N LEU A 441 2.48 -7.86 6.45
CA LEU A 441 2.88 -6.79 7.37
C LEU A 441 4.40 -6.57 7.40
N HIS A 442 5.20 -7.64 7.38
CA HIS A 442 6.67 -7.57 7.36
C HIS A 442 7.17 -6.84 6.11
N GLU A 443 6.71 -7.29 4.94
CA GLU A 443 7.16 -6.73 3.66
C GLU A 443 6.66 -5.30 3.45
N PHE A 444 5.43 -5.00 3.93
CA PHE A 444 4.93 -3.62 3.97
C PHE A 444 5.74 -2.75 4.93
N GLY A 445 6.25 -3.31 6.03
CA GLY A 445 7.12 -2.59 6.97
C GLY A 445 8.43 -2.11 6.33
N HIS A 446 8.99 -2.86 5.37
CA HIS A 446 10.11 -2.38 4.57
C HIS A 446 9.75 -1.12 3.79
N ASN A 447 8.57 -1.08 3.15
CA ASN A 447 8.11 0.13 2.47
C ASN A 447 7.94 1.33 3.41
N LEU A 448 7.76 1.09 4.72
CA LEU A 448 7.70 2.12 5.76
C LEU A 448 9.07 2.35 6.43
N GLY A 449 10.16 2.02 5.76
CA GLY A 449 11.53 2.30 6.21
C GLY A 449 12.06 1.36 7.28
N LEU A 450 11.32 0.32 7.67
CA LEU A 450 11.77 -0.63 8.68
C LEU A 450 12.78 -1.63 8.12
N THR A 451 13.77 -1.96 8.95
CA THR A 451 14.69 -3.07 8.74
C THR A 451 14.42 -4.17 9.75
N HIS A 452 15.10 -5.31 9.64
CA HIS A 452 14.89 -6.44 10.57
C HIS A 452 15.27 -6.15 12.03
N SER A 453 15.84 -4.98 12.31
CA SER A 453 16.31 -4.54 13.62
C SER A 453 15.93 -3.09 13.95
N GLY A 454 14.83 -2.60 13.40
CA GLY A 454 14.30 -1.24 13.63
C GLY A 454 14.34 -0.38 12.37
N ALA A 455 13.79 0.84 12.47
CA ALA A 455 13.77 1.81 11.38
C ALA A 455 15.16 2.14 10.82
N SER A 456 15.25 2.41 9.53
CA SER A 456 16.51 2.68 8.82
C SER A 456 17.27 3.90 9.35
N ASN A 457 16.53 4.88 9.88
CA ASN A 457 17.02 6.16 10.39
C ASN A 457 17.39 6.16 11.89
N VAL A 458 17.21 5.06 12.62
CA VAL A 458 17.56 4.97 14.05
C VAL A 458 18.85 4.16 14.29
N ASP A 459 19.48 4.37 15.45
CA ASP A 459 20.62 3.54 15.88
C ASP A 459 20.17 2.08 16.09
N LYS A 460 20.81 1.16 15.37
CA LYS A 460 20.42 -0.25 15.37
C LYS A 460 21.56 -1.17 14.96
N PRO A 461 21.57 -2.42 15.45
CA PRO A 461 22.51 -3.42 14.98
C PRO A 461 22.17 -3.87 13.55
N HIS A 462 23.17 -4.13 12.71
CA HIS A 462 22.96 -4.73 11.39
C HIS A 462 22.77 -6.26 11.50
N HIS A 463 21.60 -6.70 11.97
CA HIS A 463 21.34 -8.11 12.23
C HIS A 463 19.83 -8.45 12.18
N SER A 464 19.46 -9.60 11.61
CA SER A 464 18.03 -9.96 11.43
C SER A 464 17.40 -10.73 12.59
N TYR A 465 18.22 -11.22 13.52
CA TYR A 465 17.77 -11.96 14.71
C TYR A 465 18.21 -11.24 15.97
N VAL A 466 17.48 -10.19 16.36
CA VAL A 466 17.81 -9.38 17.54
C VAL A 466 16.92 -9.83 18.70
N PRO A 467 17.46 -10.43 19.77
CA PRO A 467 16.63 -10.81 20.91
C PRO A 467 15.84 -9.62 21.44
N LYS A 468 14.66 -9.86 22.03
CA LYS A 468 13.84 -8.84 22.74
C LYS A 468 13.25 -7.69 21.90
N TYR A 469 13.80 -7.40 20.71
CA TYR A 469 13.18 -6.50 19.73
C TYR A 469 11.96 -7.21 19.11
N LYS A 470 10.83 -7.09 19.81
CA LYS A 470 9.59 -7.80 19.49
C LYS A 470 8.82 -7.01 18.43
N SER A 471 9.11 -7.33 17.17
CA SER A 471 8.50 -6.74 15.98
C SER A 471 8.34 -7.84 14.93
N VAL A 472 7.30 -7.78 14.10
CA VAL A 472 7.13 -8.68 12.96
C VAL A 472 8.32 -8.58 11.98
N MET A 473 9.02 -7.45 11.97
CA MET A 473 10.23 -7.23 11.16
C MET A 473 11.40 -8.14 11.55
N ASN A 474 11.41 -8.66 12.77
CA ASN A 474 12.49 -9.49 13.26
C ASN A 474 12.18 -10.97 13.01
N TYR A 475 13.09 -11.70 12.36
CA TYR A 475 12.87 -13.10 11.99
C TYR A 475 12.66 -14.04 13.20
N LEU A 476 13.07 -13.64 14.40
CA LEU A 476 12.74 -14.37 15.62
C LEU A 476 11.24 -14.36 15.95
N TYR A 477 10.50 -13.36 15.49
CA TYR A 477 9.10 -13.12 15.85
C TYR A 477 8.15 -13.02 14.66
N GLN A 478 8.64 -12.96 13.43
CA GLN A 478 7.83 -12.77 12.22
C GLN A 478 6.56 -13.64 12.21
N PHE A 479 6.62 -14.93 12.54
CA PHE A 479 5.42 -15.80 12.56
C PHE A 479 4.76 -15.98 13.93
N SER A 480 5.25 -15.34 14.99
CA SER A 480 4.68 -15.44 16.34
C SER A 480 4.15 -14.12 16.89
N HIS A 481 4.36 -13.02 16.18
CA HIS A 481 3.95 -11.68 16.58
C HIS A 481 3.41 -10.89 15.39
N PHE A 482 2.19 -10.36 15.53
CA PHE A 482 1.51 -9.54 14.53
C PHE A 482 1.41 -8.09 15.05
N ASP A 483 2.53 -7.37 15.01
CA ASP A 483 2.64 -5.93 15.29
C ASP A 483 4.06 -5.45 14.93
N TYR A 484 4.25 -4.14 14.75
CA TYR A 484 5.57 -3.52 14.84
C TYR A 484 5.90 -3.20 16.30
N SER A 485 7.18 -2.92 16.59
CA SER A 485 7.58 -2.54 17.95
C SER A 485 7.00 -1.18 18.32
N ASP A 486 6.32 -1.10 19.46
CA ASP A 486 5.76 0.14 20.02
C ASP A 486 6.54 0.66 21.23
N LYS A 487 7.70 0.06 21.50
CA LYS A 487 8.53 0.40 22.65
C LYS A 487 10.01 0.27 22.33
N ASN A 488 10.79 1.03 23.08
CA ASN A 488 12.23 1.00 22.99
C ASN A 488 12.77 -0.37 23.45
N SER A 489 13.65 -0.98 22.65
CA SER A 489 14.17 -2.33 22.85
C SER A 489 15.67 -2.30 23.19
N THR A 490 16.08 -2.96 24.29
CA THR A 490 17.47 -2.94 24.75
C THR A 490 17.99 -4.33 25.13
N ALA A 491 19.30 -4.51 25.06
CA ALA A 491 19.96 -5.76 25.47
C ALA A 491 19.79 -6.07 26.98
N ASN A 492 19.58 -5.04 27.81
CA ASN A 492 19.71 -5.11 29.27
C ASN A 492 18.40 -5.30 30.04
N ASP A 493 17.27 -5.46 29.36
CA ASP A 493 15.99 -5.71 30.04
C ASP A 493 15.88 -7.17 30.57
N ASN A 494 14.88 -7.46 31.41
CA ASN A 494 14.62 -8.82 31.92
C ASN A 494 13.68 -9.64 31.02
N THR A 495 13.53 -9.27 29.75
CA THR A 495 12.61 -9.94 28.82
C THR A 495 13.17 -11.31 28.42
N SER A 496 12.35 -12.37 28.48
CA SER A 496 12.72 -13.70 28.02
C SER A 496 13.01 -13.69 26.52
N ILE A 497 14.07 -14.37 26.08
CA ILE A 497 14.42 -14.47 24.65
C ILE A 497 14.01 -15.84 24.07
N PRO A 498 13.87 -15.96 22.74
CA PRO A 498 13.46 -17.22 22.11
C PRO A 498 14.45 -18.37 22.35
N GLN A 499 13.94 -19.59 22.43
CA GLN A 499 14.75 -20.79 22.66
C GLN A 499 15.89 -20.94 21.64
N ALA A 500 15.61 -20.57 20.39
CA ALA A 500 16.54 -20.57 19.26
C ALA A 500 17.86 -19.83 19.51
N CYS A 501 17.84 -18.83 20.42
CA CYS A 501 19.03 -18.06 20.76
C CYS A 501 19.97 -18.78 21.75
N TYR A 502 19.51 -19.82 22.45
CA TYR A 502 20.33 -20.55 23.43
C TYR A 502 20.64 -21.99 23.02
N ASP A 503 19.76 -22.64 22.24
CA ASP A 503 19.98 -24.02 21.79
C ASP A 503 20.85 -24.12 20.52
N GLY A 504 21.23 -22.96 19.95
CA GLY A 504 22.12 -22.86 18.80
C GLY A 504 21.43 -23.05 17.45
N SER A 505 20.09 -23.12 17.39
CA SER A 505 19.37 -23.21 16.13
C SER A 505 19.49 -21.94 15.27
N THR A 506 19.81 -20.80 15.90
CA THR A 506 19.96 -19.51 15.22
C THR A 506 21.06 -18.68 15.88
N GLN A 507 21.86 -18.00 15.07
CA GLN A 507 22.83 -17.03 15.58
C GLN A 507 22.09 -15.72 15.90
N CYS A 508 21.82 -15.46 17.17
CA CYS A 508 21.20 -14.22 17.61
C CYS A 508 22.25 -13.13 17.91
N TYR A 509 21.86 -11.86 17.77
CA TYR A 509 22.72 -10.74 18.13
C TYR A 509 23.02 -10.73 19.64
N THR A 510 24.28 -10.54 20.01
CA THR A 510 24.76 -10.58 21.41
C THR A 510 25.36 -9.26 21.89
N GLY A 511 25.46 -8.25 21.02
CA GLY A 511 25.98 -6.94 21.35
C GLY A 511 24.97 -6.07 22.11
N ALA A 512 25.42 -4.89 22.54
CA ALA A 512 24.54 -3.86 23.08
C ALA A 512 23.74 -3.18 21.95
N TYR A 513 22.49 -2.84 22.22
CA TYR A 513 21.63 -2.09 21.30
C TYR A 513 20.58 -1.30 22.10
N ASN A 514 20.06 -0.25 21.47
CA ASN A 514 18.98 0.59 21.96
C ASN A 514 18.10 1.02 20.78
N ILE A 515 17.21 0.12 20.36
CA ILE A 515 16.38 0.30 19.17
C ILE A 515 15.12 1.07 19.57
N ALA A 516 14.89 2.22 18.95
CA ALA A 516 13.68 3.02 19.13
C ALA A 516 12.41 2.26 18.64
N PRO A 517 11.21 2.63 19.09
CA PRO A 517 9.96 2.06 18.58
C PRO A 517 9.83 2.20 17.06
N ASP A 518 9.27 1.19 16.40
CA ASP A 518 9.04 1.20 14.96
C ASP A 518 7.94 2.20 14.57
N TRP A 519 6.81 2.16 15.27
CA TRP A 519 5.65 3.02 14.98
C TRP A 519 5.99 4.51 15.03
N ASP A 520 6.88 4.91 15.95
CA ASP A 520 7.31 6.32 16.09
C ASP A 520 8.34 6.75 15.02
N ASN A 521 8.87 5.81 14.22
CA ASN A 521 9.96 6.05 13.27
C ASN A 521 9.66 5.46 11.89
N LEU A 522 8.38 5.29 11.55
CA LEU A 522 7.97 4.90 10.21
C LEU A 522 8.33 6.00 9.21
N ASP A 523 8.77 5.56 8.04
CA ASP A 523 9.00 6.43 6.89
C ASP A 523 7.69 6.55 6.09
N LEU A 524 6.90 7.59 6.40
CA LEU A 524 5.59 7.79 5.78
C LEU A 524 5.69 8.34 4.35
N VAL A 525 6.74 9.13 4.07
CA VAL A 525 6.95 9.81 2.79
C VAL A 525 8.17 9.23 2.08
N ASN A 526 7.93 8.37 1.10
CA ASN A 526 9.00 7.66 0.41
C ASN A 526 8.60 7.21 -1.00
N GLY A 527 9.55 6.72 -1.79
CA GLY A 527 9.30 6.30 -3.17
C GLY A 527 8.76 7.45 -4.03
N GLU A 528 7.52 7.32 -4.50
CA GLU A 528 6.80 8.34 -5.29
C GLU A 528 5.80 9.17 -4.46
N ILE A 529 5.59 8.82 -3.19
CA ILE A 529 4.71 9.56 -2.28
C ILE A 529 5.28 10.96 -2.04
N ALA A 530 4.42 11.97 -1.98
CA ALA A 530 4.75 13.40 -1.94
C ALA A 530 5.51 13.95 -3.17
N LYS A 531 5.69 13.16 -4.25
CA LYS A 531 6.29 13.68 -5.50
C LYS A 531 5.25 14.13 -6.53
N ALA A 532 3.96 13.91 -6.26
CA ALA A 532 2.89 14.39 -7.12
C ALA A 532 2.89 15.92 -7.27
N THR A 533 2.47 16.37 -8.44
CA THR A 533 2.28 17.78 -8.78
C THR A 533 0.97 17.90 -9.53
N GLY A 534 0.16 18.92 -9.26
CA GLY A 534 -1.14 19.06 -9.91
C GLY A 534 -2.00 20.09 -9.22
N SER A 535 -3.31 20.05 -9.49
CA SER A 535 -4.27 20.99 -8.93
C SER A 535 -5.21 20.30 -7.94
N THR A 536 -5.53 21.02 -6.87
CA THR A 536 -6.61 20.63 -5.94
C THR A 536 -7.96 20.59 -6.66
N GLY A 537 -8.76 19.58 -6.35
CA GLY A 537 -10.10 19.39 -6.87
C GLY A 537 -10.19 18.27 -7.92
N VAL A 538 -11.40 17.74 -8.06
CA VAL A 538 -11.81 16.78 -9.10
C VAL A 538 -13.16 17.21 -9.68
N SER A 539 -13.59 16.62 -10.79
CA SER A 539 -14.85 16.99 -11.46
C SER A 539 -16.11 16.59 -10.68
N GLU A 540 -15.99 15.63 -9.76
CA GLU A 540 -17.07 15.11 -8.92
C GLU A 540 -17.32 15.99 -7.67
N ASP A 541 -18.57 16.05 -7.20
CA ASP A 541 -18.96 16.89 -6.06
C ASP A 541 -18.38 16.35 -4.74
N PRO A 542 -17.58 17.14 -3.99
CA PRO A 542 -16.96 16.71 -2.75
C PRO A 542 -17.95 16.45 -1.60
N HIS A 543 -19.22 16.84 -1.76
CA HIS A 543 -20.27 16.61 -0.76
C HIS A 543 -21.16 15.39 -1.06
N GLU A 544 -20.98 14.72 -2.20
CA GLU A 544 -21.72 13.51 -2.53
C GLU A 544 -21.03 12.29 -1.90
N SER A 545 -21.76 11.50 -1.10
CA SER A 545 -21.18 10.33 -0.46
C SER A 545 -20.76 9.31 -1.51
N GLY A 546 -19.49 8.89 -1.51
CA GLY A 546 -18.97 7.82 -2.38
C GLY A 546 -19.53 6.42 -2.13
N HIS A 547 -20.58 6.30 -1.32
CA HIS A 547 -21.24 5.04 -1.00
C HIS A 547 -22.31 4.74 -2.05
N GLU A 548 -22.01 3.83 -2.97
CA GLU A 548 -23.01 3.18 -3.81
C GLU A 548 -23.61 1.98 -3.07
N HIS A 549 -24.88 1.66 -3.37
CA HIS A 549 -25.49 0.44 -2.87
C HIS A 549 -25.04 -0.75 -3.73
N PRO A 550 -24.45 -1.80 -3.13
CA PRO A 550 -23.90 -2.89 -3.91
C PRO A 550 -24.99 -3.65 -4.65
N GLY A 551 -24.68 -4.03 -5.89
CA GLY A 551 -25.52 -4.92 -6.68
C GLY A 551 -25.56 -6.34 -6.11
N VAL A 552 -26.49 -7.17 -6.58
CA VAL A 552 -26.58 -8.58 -6.11
C VAL A 552 -25.30 -9.36 -6.41
N ASP A 553 -24.68 -9.14 -7.57
CA ASP A 553 -23.44 -9.83 -7.96
C ASP A 553 -22.27 -9.45 -7.04
N GLU A 554 -22.17 -8.17 -6.65
CA GLU A 554 -21.18 -7.70 -5.69
C GLU A 554 -21.43 -8.28 -4.29
N LEU A 555 -22.70 -8.33 -3.84
CA LEU A 555 -23.05 -8.99 -2.59
C LEU A 555 -22.71 -10.49 -2.57
N VAL A 556 -22.80 -11.17 -3.73
CA VAL A 556 -22.35 -12.57 -3.86
C VAL A 556 -20.84 -12.66 -3.67
N VAL A 557 -20.07 -11.77 -4.30
CA VAL A 557 -18.62 -11.70 -4.10
C VAL A 557 -18.30 -11.43 -2.62
N LEU A 558 -18.94 -10.43 -2.00
CA LEU A 558 -18.77 -10.08 -0.58
C LEU A 558 -19.11 -11.22 0.37
N ALA A 559 -20.01 -12.13 0.02
CA ALA A 559 -20.33 -13.30 0.84
C ALA A 559 -19.56 -14.58 0.45
N ALA A 560 -18.71 -14.53 -0.59
CA ALA A 560 -18.18 -15.73 -1.24
C ALA A 560 -17.30 -16.62 -0.34
N GLU A 561 -16.46 -16.03 0.52
CA GLU A 561 -15.62 -16.81 1.44
C GLU A 561 -16.46 -17.64 2.43
N GLU A 562 -17.53 -17.05 2.97
CA GLU A 562 -18.42 -17.72 3.94
C GLU A 562 -19.36 -18.72 3.28
N ASN A 563 -19.58 -18.55 1.97
CA ASN A 563 -20.47 -19.37 1.17
C ASN A 563 -19.74 -20.48 0.41
N ASN A 564 -18.51 -20.84 0.79
CA ASN A 564 -17.80 -21.93 0.10
C ASN A 564 -18.61 -23.23 0.13
N GLY A 565 -18.80 -23.84 -1.04
CA GLY A 565 -19.66 -25.00 -1.24
C GLY A 565 -21.17 -24.74 -1.20
N LYS A 566 -21.63 -23.48 -1.29
CA LYS A 566 -23.04 -23.10 -1.53
C LYS A 566 -23.28 -22.83 -3.02
N ALA A 567 -24.49 -23.08 -3.49
CA ALA A 567 -24.87 -22.88 -4.89
C ALA A 567 -26.13 -22.04 -5.02
N GLY A 568 -26.23 -21.34 -6.16
CA GLY A 568 -27.45 -20.72 -6.66
C GLY A 568 -28.00 -21.50 -7.85
N ILE A 569 -29.30 -21.44 -8.05
CA ILE A 569 -29.96 -21.96 -9.25
C ILE A 569 -30.95 -20.93 -9.79
N ARG A 570 -31.05 -20.86 -11.12
CA ARG A 570 -31.99 -19.98 -11.80
C ARG A 570 -32.40 -20.60 -13.13
N VAL A 571 -33.69 -20.64 -13.44
CA VAL A 571 -34.16 -21.06 -14.78
C VAL A 571 -33.89 -19.94 -15.79
N LEU A 572 -33.26 -20.28 -16.92
CA LEU A 572 -32.99 -19.33 -18.01
C LEU A 572 -34.24 -19.14 -18.88
N GLY A 573 -34.45 -17.96 -19.45
CA GLY A 573 -35.68 -17.65 -20.17
C GLY A 573 -35.54 -16.57 -21.24
N GLU A 574 -36.60 -15.77 -21.42
CA GLU A 574 -36.70 -14.77 -22.50
C GLU A 574 -35.58 -13.72 -22.43
N ARG A 575 -35.12 -13.36 -21.23
CA ARG A 575 -34.01 -12.44 -21.02
C ARG A 575 -32.74 -12.91 -21.73
N GLU A 576 -32.52 -14.22 -21.79
CA GLU A 576 -31.38 -14.85 -22.45
C GLU A 576 -31.71 -15.33 -23.88
N GLY A 577 -32.89 -14.98 -24.41
CA GLY A 577 -33.35 -15.45 -25.72
C GLY A 577 -33.72 -16.94 -25.75
N ILE A 578 -33.89 -17.57 -24.58
CA ILE A 578 -34.14 -19.01 -24.43
C ILE A 578 -35.62 -19.28 -24.17
N LYS A 579 -36.13 -20.37 -24.74
CA LYS A 579 -37.49 -20.88 -24.50
C LYS A 579 -37.43 -22.32 -24.01
N ASN A 580 -37.87 -22.54 -22.77
CA ASN A 580 -38.03 -23.88 -22.21
C ASN A 580 -39.32 -24.50 -22.73
N VAL A 581 -39.24 -25.28 -23.80
CA VAL A 581 -40.39 -25.98 -24.37
C VAL A 581 -40.36 -27.44 -23.93
N ILE A 582 -41.42 -27.87 -23.26
CA ILE A 582 -41.68 -29.28 -22.98
C ILE A 582 -42.85 -29.74 -23.85
N ILE A 583 -42.63 -30.79 -24.62
CA ILE A 583 -43.67 -31.42 -25.44
C ILE A 583 -43.88 -32.83 -24.89
N ALA A 584 -45.11 -33.16 -24.51
CA ALA A 584 -45.45 -34.50 -24.06
C ALA A 584 -45.22 -35.52 -25.19
N ASN A 585 -44.84 -36.74 -24.83
CA ASN A 585 -44.54 -37.83 -25.77
C ASN A 585 -43.31 -37.61 -26.67
N ARG A 586 -42.48 -36.60 -26.40
CA ARG A 586 -41.19 -36.40 -27.07
C ARG A 586 -40.00 -36.70 -26.15
N SER A 587 -38.90 -37.15 -26.74
CA SER A 587 -37.65 -37.46 -26.01
C SER A 587 -36.62 -36.33 -26.01
N ASP A 588 -36.83 -35.28 -26.81
CA ASP A 588 -35.87 -34.20 -27.07
C ASP A 588 -36.20 -32.87 -26.39
N SER A 589 -37.17 -32.86 -25.45
CA SER A 589 -37.47 -31.66 -24.66
C SER A 589 -36.31 -31.32 -23.73
N LYS A 590 -36.03 -30.02 -23.57
CA LYS A 590 -34.96 -29.51 -22.71
C LYS A 590 -35.43 -28.35 -21.87
N VAL A 591 -34.90 -28.26 -20.66
CA VAL A 591 -35.00 -27.08 -19.80
C VAL A 591 -33.61 -26.54 -19.57
N HIS A 592 -33.44 -25.23 -19.69
CA HIS A 592 -32.18 -24.54 -19.48
C HIS A 592 -32.16 -23.91 -18.09
N LEU A 593 -31.11 -24.16 -17.32
CA LEU A 593 -30.85 -23.48 -16.06
C LEU A 593 -29.46 -22.86 -16.04
N GLU A 594 -29.28 -21.95 -15.09
CA GLU A 594 -28.01 -21.46 -14.63
C GLU A 594 -27.74 -22.05 -13.24
N LEU A 595 -26.58 -22.69 -13.09
CA LEU A 595 -26.05 -23.18 -11.83
C LEU A 595 -24.89 -22.27 -11.43
N SER A 596 -25.01 -21.58 -10.30
CA SER A 596 -24.01 -20.62 -9.83
C SER A 596 -23.25 -21.14 -8.61
N ASN A 597 -21.94 -20.92 -8.56
CA ASN A 597 -21.17 -21.10 -7.33
C ASN A 597 -21.24 -19.79 -6.52
N LEU A 598 -21.74 -19.87 -5.30
CA LEU A 598 -21.78 -18.73 -4.38
C LEU A 598 -20.53 -18.67 -3.49
N GLY A 599 -19.67 -19.67 -3.60
CA GLY A 599 -18.40 -19.79 -2.89
C GLY A 599 -17.24 -19.18 -3.66
N ILE A 600 -16.12 -18.97 -2.94
CA ILE A 600 -14.94 -18.33 -3.52
C ILE A 600 -14.01 -19.26 -4.31
N ASP A 601 -14.03 -20.56 -3.99
CA ASP A 601 -13.18 -21.55 -4.63
C ASP A 601 -13.99 -22.41 -5.60
N LEU A 602 -13.29 -23.00 -6.57
CA LEU A 602 -13.84 -24.05 -7.42
C LEU A 602 -14.53 -25.11 -6.56
N HIS A 603 -15.77 -25.45 -6.93
CA HIS A 603 -16.53 -26.46 -6.22
C HIS A 603 -17.29 -27.37 -7.16
N GLU A 604 -17.35 -28.65 -6.81
CA GLU A 604 -18.19 -29.61 -7.53
C GLU A 604 -19.62 -29.60 -6.97
N PHE A 605 -20.58 -29.45 -7.87
CA PHE A 605 -22.00 -29.47 -7.55
C PHE A 605 -22.72 -30.56 -8.33
N THR A 606 -23.41 -31.45 -7.63
CA THR A 606 -24.31 -32.44 -8.24
C THR A 606 -25.71 -31.85 -8.37
N LEU A 607 -26.14 -31.58 -9.59
CA LEU A 607 -27.50 -31.22 -9.91
C LEU A 607 -28.34 -32.49 -10.04
N GLN A 608 -29.42 -32.58 -9.26
CA GLN A 608 -30.44 -33.60 -9.37
C GLN A 608 -31.77 -32.94 -9.73
N VAL A 609 -32.42 -33.44 -10.77
CA VAL A 609 -33.71 -32.96 -11.24
C VAL A 609 -34.71 -34.10 -11.25
N ASP A 610 -35.85 -33.88 -10.60
CA ASP A 610 -36.97 -34.82 -10.57
C ASP A 610 -38.16 -34.19 -11.28
N TYR A 611 -38.77 -34.93 -12.20
CA TYR A 611 -39.93 -34.48 -12.96
C TYR A 611 -40.87 -35.65 -13.26
N PRO A 612 -42.16 -35.40 -13.55
CA PRO A 612 -43.08 -36.45 -13.96
C PRO A 612 -42.56 -37.24 -15.19
N GLY A 613 -42.22 -38.51 -14.98
CA GLY A 613 -41.71 -39.41 -16.01
C GLY A 613 -40.22 -39.75 -15.91
N GLY A 614 -39.43 -39.05 -15.09
CA GLY A 614 -38.00 -39.34 -15.01
C GLY A 614 -37.21 -38.57 -13.95
N LYS A 615 -35.90 -38.79 -13.98
CA LYS A 615 -34.92 -38.07 -13.17
C LYS A 615 -33.67 -37.83 -13.99
N PHE A 616 -33.02 -36.71 -13.74
CA PHE A 616 -31.72 -36.37 -14.28
C PHE A 616 -30.74 -36.12 -13.12
N ARG A 617 -29.49 -36.54 -13.27
CA ARG A 617 -28.46 -36.30 -12.27
C ARG A 617 -27.10 -36.21 -12.93
N GLU A 618 -26.40 -35.11 -12.72
CA GLU A 618 -25.05 -34.87 -13.24
C GLU A 618 -24.27 -33.98 -12.28
N THR A 619 -22.94 -34.10 -12.29
CA THR A 619 -22.03 -33.30 -11.47
C THR A 619 -21.27 -32.34 -12.36
N TYR A 620 -21.19 -31.08 -11.93
CA TYR A 620 -20.49 -30.02 -12.63
C TYR A 620 -19.45 -29.37 -11.71
N PRO A 621 -18.19 -29.24 -12.13
CA PRO A 621 -17.26 -28.29 -11.52
C PRO A 621 -17.70 -26.87 -11.92
N VAL A 622 -17.81 -25.96 -10.95
CA VAL A 622 -18.19 -24.56 -11.17
C VAL A 622 -17.19 -23.64 -10.47
N GLU A 623 -16.62 -22.71 -11.23
CA GLU A 623 -15.62 -21.74 -10.74
C GLU A 623 -16.15 -20.87 -9.61
N GLY A 624 -15.25 -20.35 -8.77
CA GLY A 624 -15.61 -19.48 -7.66
C GLY A 624 -16.19 -18.13 -8.11
N ALA A 625 -16.93 -17.46 -7.22
CA ALA A 625 -17.70 -16.24 -7.48
C ALA A 625 -16.90 -15.05 -8.05
N LEU A 626 -15.57 -15.05 -7.91
CA LEU A 626 -14.67 -14.03 -8.48
C LEU A 626 -14.40 -14.21 -9.97
N LYS A 627 -14.89 -15.30 -10.58
CA LYS A 627 -14.62 -15.64 -11.98
C LYS A 627 -15.86 -15.45 -12.82
N GLU A 628 -15.66 -15.08 -14.09
CA GLU A 628 -16.75 -14.98 -15.08
C GLU A 628 -17.51 -16.32 -15.24
N GLN A 629 -16.81 -17.45 -15.09
CA GLN A 629 -17.37 -18.80 -15.24
C GLN A 629 -18.05 -19.35 -13.97
N SER A 630 -18.29 -18.50 -12.97
CA SER A 630 -19.01 -18.84 -11.73
C SER A 630 -20.48 -19.15 -11.94
N LYS A 631 -21.03 -18.82 -13.11
CA LYS A 631 -22.42 -19.08 -13.53
C LYS A 631 -22.41 -20.01 -14.75
N LEU A 632 -22.77 -21.27 -14.54
CA LEU A 632 -22.81 -22.29 -15.58
C LEU A 632 -24.21 -22.44 -16.18
N SER A 633 -24.33 -22.28 -17.50
CA SER A 633 -25.54 -22.69 -18.23
C SER A 633 -25.59 -24.21 -18.42
N VAL A 634 -26.69 -24.83 -18.02
CA VAL A 634 -26.91 -26.28 -18.02
C VAL A 634 -28.20 -26.61 -18.76
N GLU A 635 -28.14 -27.61 -19.64
CA GLU A 635 -29.31 -28.16 -20.32
C GLU A 635 -29.76 -29.47 -19.65
N VAL A 636 -30.98 -29.48 -19.13
CA VAL A 636 -31.60 -30.66 -18.51
C VAL A 636 -32.53 -31.33 -19.52
N PRO A 637 -32.24 -32.56 -19.97
CA PRO A 637 -33.14 -33.30 -20.84
C PRO A 637 -34.38 -33.77 -20.07
N ILE A 638 -35.56 -33.53 -20.64
CA ILE A 638 -36.85 -33.99 -20.13
C ILE A 638 -37.36 -35.10 -21.05
N ALA A 639 -37.07 -36.34 -20.67
CA ALA A 639 -37.45 -37.54 -21.43
C ALA A 639 -38.56 -38.35 -20.73
N ASN A 640 -39.14 -39.33 -21.43
CA ASN A 640 -40.15 -40.27 -20.90
C ASN A 640 -41.46 -39.62 -20.43
N THR A 641 -41.89 -38.54 -21.08
CA THR A 641 -43.15 -37.82 -20.80
C THR A 641 -44.36 -38.45 -21.48
N ALA A 642 -44.26 -39.72 -21.88
CA ALA A 642 -45.32 -40.41 -22.62
C ALA A 642 -46.60 -40.54 -21.79
N GLY A 643 -47.72 -40.07 -22.34
CA GLY A 643 -49.02 -40.09 -21.67
C GLY A 643 -49.23 -39.00 -20.61
N TYR A 644 -48.33 -38.02 -20.50
CA TYR A 644 -48.53 -36.83 -19.68
C TYR A 644 -49.67 -35.97 -20.27
N LYS A 645 -50.62 -35.53 -19.42
CA LYS A 645 -51.87 -34.89 -19.88
C LYS A 645 -52.03 -33.44 -19.45
N ASP A 646 -51.34 -33.03 -18.38
CA ASP A 646 -51.49 -31.69 -17.83
C ASP A 646 -50.77 -30.65 -18.69
N SER A 647 -51.27 -29.41 -18.67
CA SER A 647 -50.70 -28.29 -19.43
C SER A 647 -49.50 -27.63 -18.74
N SER A 648 -49.21 -28.02 -17.49
CA SER A 648 -47.99 -27.64 -16.78
C SER A 648 -47.31 -28.87 -16.18
N MET A 649 -46.01 -28.78 -15.94
CA MET A 649 -45.20 -29.81 -15.31
C MET A 649 -44.34 -29.22 -14.18
N PRO A 650 -44.50 -29.70 -12.94
CA PRO A 650 -43.57 -29.36 -11.86
C PRO A 650 -42.24 -30.05 -12.11
N VAL A 651 -41.16 -29.28 -12.13
CA VAL A 651 -39.79 -29.80 -12.19
C VAL A 651 -39.08 -29.34 -10.93
N LYS A 652 -38.60 -30.31 -10.14
CA LYS A 652 -37.90 -30.07 -8.88
C LYS A 652 -36.39 -30.16 -9.08
N PHE A 653 -35.69 -29.06 -8.85
CA PHE A 653 -34.24 -28.95 -8.91
C PHE A 653 -33.64 -29.02 -7.51
N ARG A 654 -32.59 -29.82 -7.35
CA ARG A 654 -31.82 -29.95 -6.11
C ARG A 654 -30.34 -29.95 -6.42
N VAL A 655 -29.59 -29.15 -5.69
CA VAL A 655 -28.13 -29.09 -5.82
C VAL A 655 -27.48 -29.61 -4.56
N TYR A 656 -26.57 -30.55 -4.73
CA TYR A 656 -25.73 -31.09 -3.67
C TYR A 656 -24.29 -30.65 -3.87
N ASN A 657 -23.60 -30.29 -2.79
CA ASN A 657 -22.17 -29.99 -2.84
C ASN A 657 -21.32 -31.27 -2.80
N ALA A 658 -20.00 -31.16 -2.90
CA ALA A 658 -19.07 -32.30 -2.94
C ALA A 658 -19.18 -33.22 -1.69
N ASN A 659 -19.63 -32.68 -0.56
CA ASN A 659 -19.86 -33.44 0.67
C ASN A 659 -21.24 -34.14 0.71
N GLY A 660 -22.05 -33.99 -0.35
CA GLY A 660 -23.40 -34.54 -0.44
C GLY A 660 -24.46 -33.76 0.32
N HIS A 661 -24.16 -32.55 0.81
CA HIS A 661 -25.15 -31.69 1.48
C HIS A 661 -26.04 -30.99 0.45
N LEU A 662 -27.35 -30.95 0.69
CA LEU A 662 -28.30 -30.16 -0.10
C LEU A 662 -28.06 -28.67 0.16
N VAL A 663 -27.74 -27.91 -0.88
CA VAL A 663 -27.35 -26.49 -0.78
C VAL A 663 -28.26 -25.54 -1.55
N ALA A 664 -29.03 -26.06 -2.51
CA ALA A 664 -30.12 -25.32 -3.16
C ALA A 664 -31.25 -26.29 -3.51
N GLU A 665 -32.49 -25.82 -3.40
CA GLU A 665 -33.69 -26.54 -3.81
C GLU A 665 -34.73 -25.55 -4.34
N GLU A 666 -35.25 -25.81 -5.54
CA GLU A 666 -36.32 -25.01 -6.15
C GLU A 666 -37.27 -25.94 -6.91
N THR A 667 -38.53 -25.53 -7.06
CA THR A 667 -39.51 -26.24 -7.88
C THR A 667 -40.23 -25.23 -8.75
N ASN A 668 -40.16 -25.43 -10.07
CA ASN A 668 -40.68 -24.50 -11.06
C ASN A 668 -41.70 -25.24 -11.94
N GLU A 669 -42.74 -24.53 -12.34
CA GLU A 669 -43.77 -25.03 -13.25
C GLU A 669 -43.42 -24.66 -14.70
N PHE A 670 -43.42 -25.66 -15.59
CA PHE A 670 -43.14 -25.47 -17.02
C PHE A 670 -44.38 -25.76 -17.85
N SER A 671 -44.63 -24.94 -18.87
CA SER A 671 -45.71 -25.19 -19.83
C SER A 671 -45.43 -26.45 -20.66
N VAL A 672 -46.43 -27.32 -20.79
CA VAL A 672 -46.36 -28.55 -21.58
C VAL A 672 -47.33 -28.50 -22.75
N LEU A 673 -46.81 -28.78 -23.94
CA LEU A 673 -47.65 -29.03 -25.11
C LEU A 673 -47.98 -30.52 -25.20
N ASN A 674 -49.26 -30.88 -25.09
CA ASN A 674 -49.73 -32.27 -25.00
C ASN A 674 -50.30 -32.82 -26.31
N TYR A 675 -49.89 -32.26 -27.45
CA TYR A 675 -50.37 -32.67 -28.78
C TYR A 675 -49.83 -34.05 -29.17
N THR A 676 -50.64 -34.83 -29.89
CA THR A 676 -50.13 -36.03 -30.57
C THR A 676 -49.25 -35.64 -31.76
N THR A 677 -48.48 -36.58 -32.29
CA THR A 677 -47.67 -36.36 -33.49
C THR A 677 -48.53 -35.87 -34.66
N GLU A 678 -49.73 -36.45 -34.83
CA GLU A 678 -50.67 -36.05 -35.88
C GLU A 678 -51.17 -34.62 -35.67
N GLN A 679 -51.52 -34.23 -34.44
CA GLN A 679 -51.99 -32.87 -34.13
C GLN A 679 -50.89 -31.81 -34.35
N MET A 680 -49.63 -32.16 -34.10
CA MET A 680 -48.50 -31.28 -34.40
C MET A 680 -48.30 -31.10 -35.91
N ASP A 681 -48.41 -32.17 -36.70
CA ASP A 681 -48.31 -32.11 -38.16
C ASP A 681 -49.48 -31.32 -38.77
N GLU A 682 -50.71 -31.54 -38.30
CA GLU A 682 -51.90 -30.79 -38.70
C GLU A 682 -51.77 -29.31 -38.38
N LEU A 683 -51.26 -28.95 -37.20
CA LEU A 683 -51.02 -27.56 -36.80
C LEU A 683 -50.06 -26.87 -37.79
N VAL A 684 -48.94 -27.51 -38.14
CA VAL A 684 -47.97 -26.91 -39.06
C VAL A 684 -48.62 -26.69 -40.43
N GLN A 685 -49.35 -27.67 -40.97
CA GLN A 685 -50.04 -27.54 -42.25
C GLN A 685 -51.11 -26.44 -42.24
N GLU A 686 -51.85 -26.30 -41.14
CA GLU A 686 -52.86 -25.25 -40.98
C GLU A 686 -52.21 -23.86 -40.95
N LEU A 687 -51.12 -23.71 -40.18
CA LEU A 687 -50.39 -22.44 -40.07
C LEU A 687 -49.76 -22.02 -41.41
N GLU A 688 -49.29 -23.00 -42.21
CA GLU A 688 -48.82 -22.78 -43.59
C GLU A 688 -49.94 -22.29 -44.49
N LYS A 689 -51.08 -22.98 -44.48
CA LYS A 689 -52.25 -22.62 -45.28
C LYS A 689 -52.76 -21.21 -44.97
N ASN A 690 -52.71 -20.81 -43.71
CA ASN A 690 -53.23 -19.54 -43.24
C ASN A 690 -52.20 -18.40 -43.27
N ASN A 691 -50.97 -18.64 -43.77
CA ASN A 691 -49.85 -17.69 -43.76
C ASN A 691 -49.65 -17.03 -42.38
N SER A 692 -49.74 -17.85 -41.32
CA SER A 692 -49.74 -17.36 -39.94
C SER A 692 -48.37 -16.83 -39.52
N LYS A 693 -48.37 -15.74 -38.74
CA LYS A 693 -47.16 -15.21 -38.08
C LYS A 693 -46.49 -16.20 -37.12
N HIS A 694 -47.18 -17.27 -36.73
CA HIS A 694 -46.67 -18.31 -35.83
C HIS A 694 -46.04 -19.51 -36.55
N LEU A 695 -46.11 -19.54 -37.89
CA LEU A 695 -45.64 -20.66 -38.69
C LEU A 695 -44.17 -21.01 -38.40
N GLN A 696 -43.28 -20.01 -38.38
CA GLN A 696 -41.87 -20.25 -38.14
C GLN A 696 -41.62 -20.83 -36.74
N ALA A 697 -42.26 -20.27 -35.72
CA ALA A 697 -42.18 -20.78 -34.35
C ALA A 697 -42.70 -22.23 -34.24
N ALA A 698 -43.79 -22.57 -34.93
CA ALA A 698 -44.32 -23.94 -34.96
C ALA A 698 -43.36 -24.91 -35.66
N ARG A 699 -42.74 -24.51 -36.78
CA ARG A 699 -41.71 -25.32 -37.46
C ARG A 699 -40.50 -25.56 -36.57
N ASP A 700 -40.04 -24.52 -35.87
CA ASP A 700 -38.85 -24.60 -35.01
C ASP A 700 -39.09 -25.45 -33.75
N THR A 701 -40.35 -25.50 -33.28
CA THR A 701 -40.75 -26.15 -32.02
C THR A 701 -41.31 -27.56 -32.23
N VAL A 702 -42.42 -27.69 -32.97
CA VAL A 702 -43.14 -28.98 -33.13
C VAL A 702 -42.88 -29.66 -34.48
N GLY A 703 -42.43 -28.92 -35.50
CA GLY A 703 -42.20 -29.46 -36.85
C GLY A 703 -40.98 -30.38 -36.99
N LYS A 704 -40.08 -30.40 -36.00
CA LYS A 704 -38.94 -31.33 -35.97
C LYS A 704 -39.41 -32.71 -35.53
N LYS A 705 -39.01 -33.78 -36.22
CA LYS A 705 -39.33 -35.16 -35.80
C LYS A 705 -38.50 -35.58 -34.58
N ASP A 706 -39.11 -36.31 -33.65
CA ASP A 706 -38.43 -36.88 -32.48
C ASP A 706 -37.33 -37.88 -32.93
N PRO A 707 -36.07 -37.71 -32.50
CA PRO A 707 -34.98 -38.59 -32.87
C PRO A 707 -35.04 -40.00 -32.25
N ALA A 708 -35.84 -40.26 -31.20
CA ALA A 708 -35.95 -41.57 -30.58
C ALA A 708 -37.39 -42.11 -30.51
N LYS A 709 -37.57 -43.44 -30.58
CA LYS A 709 -38.87 -44.08 -30.30
C LYS A 709 -39.13 -44.05 -28.79
N PRO A 710 -40.23 -43.45 -28.29
CA PRO A 710 -40.51 -43.36 -26.86
C PRO A 710 -40.64 -44.77 -26.26
N THR A 711 -39.86 -45.05 -25.22
CA THR A 711 -40.02 -46.27 -24.42
C THR A 711 -41.11 -46.03 -23.38
N LEU A 712 -42.17 -46.83 -23.44
CA LEU A 712 -43.29 -46.75 -22.50
C LEU A 712 -42.86 -47.21 -21.10
N ALA A 713 -42.39 -46.27 -20.28
CA ALA A 713 -42.33 -46.45 -18.83
C ALA A 713 -43.48 -45.65 -18.19
N LYS A 714 -44.29 -46.34 -17.39
CA LYS A 714 -45.42 -45.75 -16.65
C LYS A 714 -44.88 -44.65 -15.71
N PRO A 715 -45.46 -43.44 -15.65
CA PRO A 715 -44.99 -42.40 -14.75
C PRO A 715 -45.05 -42.89 -13.30
N ALA A 716 -43.95 -42.75 -12.55
CA ALA A 716 -43.97 -42.91 -11.11
C ALA A 716 -44.63 -41.66 -10.48
N PRO A 717 -45.53 -41.81 -9.50
CA PRO A 717 -46.11 -40.67 -8.81
C PRO A 717 -45.02 -39.91 -8.04
N VAL A 718 -44.91 -38.61 -8.29
CA VAL A 718 -44.15 -37.68 -7.45
C VAL A 718 -45.04 -37.34 -6.25
N PRO A 719 -44.64 -37.63 -4.99
CA PRO A 719 -45.42 -37.25 -3.83
C PRO A 719 -45.37 -35.72 -3.65
N THR A 720 -46.48 -35.04 -3.94
CA THR A 720 -46.73 -33.68 -3.50
C THR A 720 -47.03 -33.71 -2.00
N THR A 721 -46.01 -33.48 -1.18
CA THR A 721 -46.24 -33.26 0.26
C THR A 721 -46.65 -31.80 0.44
N ALA A 722 -47.81 -31.55 1.05
CA ALA A 722 -48.21 -30.20 1.43
C ALA A 722 -47.19 -29.63 2.45
N ASN A 723 -46.81 -28.37 2.29
CA ASN A 723 -45.93 -27.66 3.21
C ASN A 723 -46.43 -27.80 4.65
N GLN A 724 -45.59 -28.37 5.52
CA GLN A 724 -45.76 -28.20 6.97
C GLN A 724 -45.46 -26.73 7.30
N PRO A 725 -46.26 -26.07 8.16
CA PRO A 725 -45.89 -24.77 8.69
C PRO A 725 -44.53 -24.88 9.38
N VAL A 726 -43.55 -24.12 8.89
CA VAL A 726 -42.26 -23.97 9.56
C VAL A 726 -42.54 -23.37 10.93
N GLN A 727 -42.31 -24.14 11.99
CA GLN A 727 -42.24 -23.61 13.35
C GLN A 727 -41.10 -22.58 13.36
N PRO A 728 -41.33 -21.33 13.81
CA PRO A 728 -40.26 -20.35 13.96
C PRO A 728 -39.21 -20.93 14.89
N GLY A 729 -38.06 -21.33 14.34
CA GLY A 729 -36.88 -21.59 15.13
C GLY A 729 -36.52 -20.30 15.86
N THR A 730 -36.25 -20.40 17.16
CA THR A 730 -35.76 -19.30 17.98
C THR A 730 -34.44 -18.76 17.40
N ARG A 731 -34.54 -17.72 16.56
CA ARG A 731 -33.41 -16.85 16.22
C ARG A 731 -32.94 -16.15 17.50
N GLY A 732 -31.67 -16.32 17.85
CA GLY A 732 -30.96 -15.25 18.53
C GLY A 732 -30.91 -14.03 17.60
N PRO A 733 -30.94 -12.80 18.12
CA PRO A 733 -31.02 -11.62 17.28
C PRO A 733 -29.83 -11.56 16.33
N ALA A 734 -30.12 -11.47 15.03
CA ALA A 734 -29.17 -11.06 14.02
C ALA A 734 -28.78 -9.60 14.34
N VAL A 735 -27.48 -9.31 14.30
CA VAL A 735 -26.95 -7.96 14.47
C VAL A 735 -27.13 -7.22 13.15
N THR A 736 -28.36 -6.79 12.87
CA THR A 736 -28.66 -5.85 11.78
C THR A 736 -29.82 -4.97 12.23
N GLU A 737 -29.55 -4.01 13.10
CA GLU A 737 -30.38 -2.80 13.25
C GLU A 737 -29.47 -1.59 13.52
N LEU A 738 -29.13 -0.85 12.46
CA LEU A 738 -28.82 0.58 12.57
C LEU A 738 -30.16 1.27 12.83
N ASN A 739 -30.45 1.49 14.11
CA ASN A 739 -31.66 2.17 14.56
C ASN A 739 -31.64 3.65 14.12
N GLY A 740 -32.54 3.98 13.19
CA GLY A 740 -33.00 5.34 13.00
C GLY A 740 -33.61 5.88 14.30
N ALA A 741 -33.36 7.16 14.56
CA ALA A 741 -33.76 7.88 15.77
C ALA A 741 -35.19 7.57 16.21
N THR A 742 -35.37 7.11 17.45
CA THR A 742 -36.70 6.96 18.06
C THR A 742 -36.87 7.88 19.26
N GLN A 743 -37.98 8.61 19.20
CA GLN A 743 -38.50 9.52 20.20
C GLN A 743 -38.78 8.82 21.54
N SER A 744 -38.81 9.63 22.59
CA SER A 744 -38.84 9.28 24.02
C SER A 744 -40.16 8.70 24.56
N LYS A 745 -40.03 7.56 25.30
CA LYS A 745 -40.71 7.10 26.56
C LYS A 745 -42.25 6.95 26.61
N PRO A 746 -42.87 6.15 27.54
CA PRO A 746 -42.47 5.90 28.95
C PRO A 746 -42.59 4.44 29.50
N SER A 747 -42.27 4.30 30.80
CA SER A 747 -41.79 3.15 31.60
C SER A 747 -42.84 2.27 32.33
N ALA A 748 -42.51 0.99 32.61
CA ALA A 748 -42.72 0.23 33.88
C ALA A 748 -42.05 -1.19 33.79
N ALA A 749 -41.04 -1.58 34.59
CA ALA A 749 -41.01 -2.20 35.94
C ALA A 749 -41.06 -3.78 35.97
N PRO A 750 -40.38 -4.49 36.94
CA PRO A 750 -39.51 -5.64 36.62
C PRO A 750 -39.73 -7.02 37.34
N ALA A 751 -39.02 -8.05 36.80
CA ALA A 751 -38.46 -9.31 37.40
C ALA A 751 -39.44 -10.50 37.71
N PRO A 752 -39.02 -11.81 37.75
CA PRO A 752 -37.89 -12.36 38.52
C PRO A 752 -37.09 -13.59 37.97
N LYS A 753 -36.02 -13.93 38.73
CA LYS A 753 -34.93 -14.92 38.55
C LYS A 753 -35.26 -16.36 39.02
N THR A 754 -34.55 -17.38 38.52
CA THR A 754 -34.28 -18.67 39.21
C THR A 754 -32.93 -19.32 38.80
N GLY A 755 -32.28 -19.99 39.75
CA GLY A 755 -30.89 -20.50 39.75
C GLY A 755 -30.67 -22.01 39.47
N PRO A 756 -29.56 -22.65 39.93
CA PRO A 756 -28.76 -23.61 39.12
C PRO A 756 -28.56 -25.05 39.68
N SER A 757 -27.70 -25.85 38.99
CA SER A 757 -26.82 -27.00 39.40
C SER A 757 -27.20 -28.44 38.90
N PRO A 758 -26.35 -29.51 38.94
CA PRO A 758 -24.86 -29.68 38.86
C PRO A 758 -24.29 -30.89 38.00
N SER A 759 -23.00 -30.79 37.63
CA SER A 759 -21.82 -31.72 37.75
C SER A 759 -21.78 -33.23 37.33
N GLN A 760 -20.68 -33.66 36.66
CA GLN A 760 -19.85 -34.90 36.87
C GLN A 760 -18.69 -34.99 35.82
N LYS A 761 -17.39 -34.96 36.21
CA LYS A 761 -16.41 -36.04 36.56
C LYS A 761 -15.69 -36.79 35.39
N GLU A 762 -14.36 -36.62 35.40
CA GLU A 762 -13.20 -37.35 34.79
C GLU A 762 -13.23 -38.91 34.89
N PRO A 763 -12.34 -39.73 34.23
CA PRO A 763 -10.85 -39.58 34.22
C PRO A 763 -10.03 -40.15 33.01
N THR A 764 -8.71 -39.91 33.08
CA THR A 764 -7.53 -40.34 32.26
C THR A 764 -7.15 -41.83 32.41
N PRO A 765 -6.26 -42.42 31.55
CA PRO A 765 -4.82 -42.58 31.93
C PRO A 765 -3.74 -42.72 30.80
N ASN A 766 -2.51 -42.27 31.13
CA ASN A 766 -1.14 -42.78 30.88
C ASN A 766 -0.74 -43.51 29.57
N THR A 767 0.44 -43.17 28.99
CA THR A 767 1.73 -43.91 29.18
C THR A 767 2.98 -43.28 28.53
N LYS A 768 4.14 -43.77 29.01
CA LYS A 768 5.56 -43.38 28.90
C LYS A 768 6.25 -43.52 27.52
N GLY A 769 7.21 -42.62 27.26
CA GLY A 769 8.66 -42.93 27.24
C GLY A 769 9.34 -43.41 25.93
N GLY A 770 10.40 -42.70 25.51
CA GLY A 770 11.41 -43.19 24.56
C GLY A 770 12.52 -42.17 24.28
N LYS A 771 13.79 -42.56 24.49
CA LYS A 771 15.03 -41.79 24.23
C LYS A 771 15.82 -42.41 23.06
N GLY A 772 16.53 -41.57 22.31
CA GLY A 772 17.69 -41.91 21.44
C GLY A 772 17.39 -41.81 19.94
N GLY A 773 18.22 -41.25 19.06
CA GLY A 773 19.52 -40.58 19.17
C GLY A 773 20.06 -40.21 17.77
N LYS A 774 21.11 -39.37 17.76
CA LYS A 774 22.17 -39.14 16.74
C LYS A 774 21.85 -38.54 15.35
N GLU A 775 22.50 -37.38 15.14
CA GLU A 775 23.35 -36.94 14.01
C GLU A 775 22.82 -37.01 12.57
N ALA A 776 22.69 -35.84 11.93
CA ALA A 776 23.43 -35.49 10.71
C ALA A 776 23.27 -33.99 10.44
N GLY A 777 24.40 -33.28 10.24
CA GLY A 777 24.41 -31.87 9.88
C GLY A 777 24.24 -31.65 8.37
N SER A 778 23.82 -30.45 7.99
CA SER A 778 24.08 -29.89 6.66
C SER A 778 24.21 -28.38 6.72
N SER A 779 25.42 -27.92 6.40
CA SER A 779 25.80 -26.72 5.64
C SER A 779 24.94 -25.46 5.78
N VAL A 780 25.54 -24.50 6.47
CA VAL A 780 25.31 -23.06 6.39
C VAL A 780 25.42 -22.58 4.93
N GLY A 781 24.33 -22.01 4.40
CA GLY A 781 24.32 -21.23 3.17
C GLY A 781 24.30 -19.74 3.53
N THR A 782 25.44 -19.08 3.33
CA THR A 782 25.64 -17.64 3.56
C THR A 782 24.94 -16.83 2.46
N ILE A 783 23.93 -16.03 2.82
CA ILE A 783 23.32 -15.03 1.92
C ILE A 783 24.07 -13.71 2.11
N VAL A 784 24.78 -13.29 1.07
CA VAL A 784 25.52 -12.03 0.99
C VAL A 784 24.54 -10.91 0.61
N GLY A 785 24.26 -10.01 1.56
CA GLY A 785 23.55 -8.76 1.30
C GLY A 785 24.45 -7.75 0.61
N VAL A 786 24.02 -7.27 -0.56
CA VAL A 786 24.68 -6.23 -1.35
C VAL A 786 24.32 -4.87 -0.75
N ILE A 787 25.31 -4.15 -0.22
CA ILE A 787 25.21 -2.73 0.18
C ILE A 787 25.82 -1.90 -0.96
N ILE A 788 24.99 -1.14 -1.67
CA ILE A 788 25.46 -0.04 -2.53
C ILE A 788 25.49 1.21 -1.66
N ALA A 789 26.70 1.64 -1.30
CA ALA A 789 26.94 2.87 -0.57
C ALA A 789 27.15 4.04 -1.55
N ILE A 790 26.32 5.07 -1.38
CA ILE A 790 26.52 6.43 -1.89
C ILE A 790 27.72 7.03 -1.15
N LEU A 791 28.89 7.08 -1.81
CA LEU A 791 30.01 7.95 -1.42
C LEU A 791 30.84 8.30 -2.67
N ALA A 792 30.39 9.30 -3.42
CA ALA A 792 31.20 9.91 -4.49
C ALA A 792 30.81 11.39 -4.73
N VAL A 793 30.89 12.23 -3.70
CA VAL A 793 30.94 13.71 -3.86
C VAL A 793 32.01 14.33 -2.95
N VAL A 794 33.17 13.67 -2.83
CA VAL A 794 34.38 14.35 -2.35
C VAL A 794 35.48 14.06 -3.35
N GLY A 795 35.69 15.03 -4.26
CA GLY A 795 36.79 15.04 -5.19
C GLY A 795 38.11 15.14 -4.44
N LEU A 796 38.85 14.04 -4.36
CA LEU A 796 40.29 14.04 -4.25
C LEU A 796 40.82 13.07 -5.31
N GLY A 797 41.27 13.64 -6.41
CA GLY A 797 42.02 12.91 -7.43
C GLY A 797 43.38 12.49 -6.88
N GLY A 798 43.78 11.24 -7.14
CA GLY A 798 45.15 10.80 -6.89
C GLY A 798 45.34 9.29 -6.93
N ALA A 799 45.87 8.82 -8.06
CA ALA A 799 46.63 7.58 -8.26
C ALA A 799 45.86 6.24 -8.33
N ALA A 800 45.66 5.81 -9.58
CA ALA A 800 45.58 4.41 -9.96
C ALA A 800 46.89 3.67 -9.63
N ALA A 801 46.81 2.49 -9.01
CA ALA A 801 47.37 1.24 -9.54
C ALA A 801 47.40 0.12 -8.48
N VAL A 802 47.13 -1.09 -8.97
CA VAL A 802 47.43 -2.43 -8.43
C VAL A 802 46.24 -3.15 -7.79
N MET A 803 45.54 -3.87 -8.67
CA MET A 803 44.75 -5.07 -8.38
C MET A 803 45.61 -6.17 -7.75
N GLY A 804 45.04 -6.90 -6.78
CA GLY A 804 45.53 -8.21 -6.38
C GLY A 804 44.97 -8.74 -5.06
N GLY A 805 43.93 -9.57 -5.14
CA GLY A 805 43.87 -10.79 -4.33
C GLY A 805 42.83 -10.90 -3.21
N PHE A 806 42.00 -11.94 -3.37
CA PHE A 806 41.55 -12.91 -2.36
C PHE A 806 40.27 -12.67 -1.53
N ILE A 807 39.32 -13.58 -1.85
CA ILE A 807 38.27 -14.26 -1.04
C ILE A 807 36.97 -13.50 -0.83
#